data_AF-A0A330LT14-F1
#
_entry.id   AF-A0A330LT14-F1
#
_cell.length_a   1.000
_cell.length_b   1.000
_cell.length_c   1.000
_cell.angle_alpha   90.00
_cell.angle_beta   90.00
_cell.angle_gamma   90.00
#
_symmetry.space_group_name_H-M   'P 1'
#
loop_
_entity.id
_entity.type
_entity.pdbx_description
1 polymer ?
#
loop_
_entity_poly.entity_id
_entity_poly.type
_entity_poly.pdbx_seq_one_letter_code
_entity_poly.pdbx_strand_id
1 'polypeptide(L)'
;MADKRQNQFQNQFSKDKNRKDSAVDALKVPPHSFEAEQSVLGGLFIDNEAWDRVTEFVVAKDFYSRPHQLIFEAMGKLVDQHIPLDIITVSEWLDNEELLDDAGGFAYLGDITKNTPSASNITAYANIVRERAIIRELIAVANDISESGYEPQGRKSTDLLDLAESKVFQIAESRQSEGQGPKNLESVLQETVDKIEALYQTPHDGVTGVASGYHALDSMTTGFQPSDLIIIAARPSMGKCIVSGSKILDPLTGQLNSIDDLVTCEQANLATVNNDYTLSITQASAFVDDGIKPVFRVKTALGREISTTLTHPFLTGNGWRPLAEITVGEKVAVPRELPYFGDKAMPEHEVKALAYFIADGGTTQSNPMFTNVNPVISQDFINAIEQFDAVSVKPVLAEDRTPAFRVSAESSQVEAYRSQFATLLTQSMTAQNITGNDLAGLLSVSKASISQWCNGHCVPEKSTLTVLLEKLNFTLADAGVPSYAAMAKNSINSVTQWLIAHAVWHKSALEKAIPDVVYCLPKLQLALFINRLFSCDGSAFVQANNQARLSYSSSSYALVHGLQHLLLRFGIIAKVREKTSNYDGATPYELEVLDQQSIQLFISEIGIFSKEQALEKVLQLLADKAQHTNKDTMPESVNQYILLKKADRSWRELFIAAGKAYPEGYNPHLHGENARGISRRRLALFAELLQDDYLQQLSLSDLYWDEIVAIEPQGDKQVYDLTVPDTHNFIAEDICIHNTTFAMNLCEHAALNEDKPVVIFSLEMPAEQIMMRMLASLGKINQTKVRTGQLDDDDWARLSATMKSMLEQGKMYIDDSSGLTPTEVRSRSRRIARDHGGISMIMIDYLQLMRVPALSENRTLEIAEISRSLKSLAKELKCPVIALSQLNRSLEQRADKRPVNSDLRESGSIEQDADLIMFIYRDEVYNDDSSDKGTAEIIIGKQRNGPIGKIRLTFNGEFSRFDNFTGPAYDDDY
;
A
#
# COMPACT_ATOMS: atom_id res chain seq x y z
N MET A 1 -66.46 -40.29 27.54
CA MET A 1 -65.75 -41.10 26.52
C MET A 1 -64.62 -40.28 25.91
N ALA A 2 -63.57 -40.02 26.69
CA ALA A 2 -62.31 -39.45 26.21
C ALA A 2 -61.11 -39.98 27.02
N ASP A 3 -61.31 -40.33 28.30
CA ASP A 3 -60.21 -40.81 29.19
C ASP A 3 -59.91 -42.32 29.20
N LYS A 4 -60.62 -43.15 28.44
CA LYS A 4 -60.34 -44.62 28.38
C LYS A 4 -59.61 -45.08 27.13
N ARG A 5 -59.25 -44.18 26.20
CA ARG A 5 -58.47 -44.52 24.99
C ARG A 5 -57.02 -44.04 25.00
N GLN A 6 -56.61 -43.16 25.92
CA GLN A 6 -55.20 -42.78 26.06
C GLN A 6 -54.37 -43.73 26.95
N ASN A 7 -54.98 -44.41 27.92
CA ASN A 7 -54.26 -45.32 28.84
C ASN A 7 -54.00 -46.75 28.31
N GLN A 8 -54.43 -47.09 27.09
CA GLN A 8 -54.11 -48.38 26.45
C GLN A 8 -53.01 -48.28 25.38
N PHE A 9 -52.71 -47.08 24.85
CA PHE A 9 -51.60 -46.89 23.90
C PHE A 9 -50.26 -46.57 24.57
N GLN A 10 -50.24 -46.13 25.83
CA GLN A 10 -48.99 -45.94 26.60
C GLN A 10 -48.51 -47.19 27.36
N ASN A 11 -49.36 -48.21 27.54
CA ASN A 11 -49.01 -49.41 28.31
C ASN A 11 -48.58 -50.63 27.47
N GLN A 12 -48.51 -50.50 26.14
CA GLN A 12 -47.98 -51.54 25.24
C GLN A 12 -46.58 -51.25 24.69
N PHE A 13 -46.08 -50.01 24.78
CA PHE A 13 -44.70 -49.67 24.38
C PHE A 13 -43.70 -49.56 25.54
N SER A 14 -44.17 -49.67 26.79
CA SER A 14 -43.31 -49.69 28.00
C SER A 14 -43.03 -51.09 28.56
N LYS A 15 -43.45 -52.16 27.87
CA LYS A 15 -43.17 -53.55 28.30
C LYS A 15 -42.22 -54.36 27.41
N ASP A 16 -41.83 -53.83 26.25
CA ASP A 16 -40.88 -54.49 25.34
C ASP A 16 -39.56 -53.74 25.10
N LYS A 17 -39.28 -52.66 25.87
CA LYS A 17 -38.00 -51.93 25.81
C LYS A 17 -37.07 -52.08 27.02
N ASN A 18 -37.45 -52.89 28.01
CA ASN A 18 -36.58 -53.27 29.14
C ASN A 18 -36.05 -54.71 29.03
N ARG A 19 -35.94 -55.21 27.80
CA ARG A 19 -35.01 -56.28 27.42
C ARG A 19 -34.02 -55.75 26.41
N LYS A 20 -33.41 -54.59 26.72
CA LYS A 20 -32.05 -54.34 26.25
C LYS A 20 -31.14 -54.95 27.29
N ASP A 21 -30.54 -56.05 26.88
CA ASP A 21 -29.59 -56.87 27.62
C ASP A 21 -28.67 -56.02 28.51
N SER A 22 -28.72 -56.26 29.82
CA SER A 22 -27.66 -55.86 30.76
C SER A 22 -26.26 -56.41 30.37
N ALA A 23 -26.17 -57.27 29.35
CA ALA A 23 -24.93 -57.72 28.73
C ALA A 23 -24.33 -56.74 27.70
N VAL A 24 -25.11 -55.78 27.16
CA VAL A 24 -24.62 -54.84 26.12
C VAL A 24 -24.09 -53.55 26.74
N ASP A 25 -24.65 -53.10 27.87
CA ASP A 25 -24.14 -51.94 28.62
C ASP A 25 -22.83 -52.25 29.38
N ALA A 26 -22.45 -53.54 29.50
CA ALA A 26 -21.21 -53.98 30.14
C ALA A 26 -19.97 -53.98 29.22
N LEU A 27 -20.10 -53.60 27.94
CA LEU A 27 -18.99 -53.69 26.97
C LEU A 27 -18.90 -52.45 26.05
N LYS A 28 -18.68 -51.25 26.62
CA LYS A 28 -17.94 -50.19 25.90
C LYS A 28 -16.45 -50.36 26.16
N VAL A 29 -15.92 -51.52 25.78
CA VAL A 29 -14.47 -51.75 25.86
C VAL A 29 -13.83 -51.06 24.65
N PRO A 30 -12.74 -50.28 24.85
CA PRO A 30 -11.98 -49.73 23.74
C PRO A 30 -11.61 -50.83 22.72
N PRO A 31 -11.69 -50.57 21.41
CA PRO A 31 -11.39 -51.58 20.39
C PRO A 31 -9.99 -52.18 20.56
N HIS A 32 -9.90 -53.51 20.59
CA HIS A 32 -8.66 -54.26 20.77
C HIS A 32 -8.80 -55.65 20.13
N SER A 33 -7.69 -56.37 19.94
CA SER A 33 -7.69 -57.80 19.56
C SER A 33 -6.51 -58.49 20.22
N PHE A 34 -6.79 -59.25 21.28
CA PHE A 34 -5.75 -59.98 22.00
C PHE A 34 -5.12 -61.07 21.13
N GLU A 35 -5.89 -61.72 20.26
CA GLU A 35 -5.39 -62.77 19.37
C GLU A 35 -4.38 -62.21 18.37
N ALA A 36 -4.63 -61.02 17.82
CA ALA A 36 -3.69 -60.35 16.92
C ALA A 36 -2.42 -59.91 17.66
N GLU A 37 -2.55 -59.36 18.87
CA GLU A 37 -1.41 -58.97 19.71
C GLU A 37 -0.51 -60.18 20.05
N GLN A 38 -1.12 -61.30 20.47
CA GLN A 38 -0.38 -62.54 20.74
C GLN A 38 0.28 -63.09 19.48
N SER A 39 -0.40 -63.03 18.33
CA SER A 39 0.16 -63.49 17.06
C SER A 39 1.34 -62.64 16.58
N VAL A 40 1.37 -61.35 16.91
CA VAL A 40 2.52 -60.48 16.63
C VAL A 40 3.70 -60.84 17.53
N LEU A 41 3.49 -60.88 18.85
CA LEU A 41 4.56 -61.18 19.81
C LEU A 41 5.13 -62.60 19.63
N GLY A 42 4.26 -63.59 19.46
CA GLY A 42 4.69 -64.96 19.19
C GLY A 42 5.30 -65.13 17.82
N GLY A 43 4.89 -64.33 16.83
CA GLY A 43 5.54 -64.29 15.52
C GLY A 43 6.98 -63.80 15.61
N LEU A 44 7.26 -62.78 16.44
CA LEU A 44 8.60 -62.25 16.68
C LEU A 44 9.52 -63.21 17.45
N PHE A 45 8.95 -64.07 18.30
CA PHE A 45 9.68 -65.17 18.94
C PHE A 45 10.08 -66.29 17.97
N ILE A 46 9.40 -66.41 16.83
CA ILE A 46 9.63 -67.46 15.82
C ILE A 46 10.50 -66.95 14.67
N ASP A 47 10.30 -65.70 14.25
CA ASP A 47 11.04 -65.04 13.17
C ASP A 47 11.55 -63.66 13.66
N ASN A 48 12.81 -63.61 14.10
CA ASN A 48 13.45 -62.38 14.55
C ASN A 48 13.65 -61.35 13.42
N GLU A 49 13.79 -61.80 12.16
CA GLU A 49 13.96 -60.93 11.00
C GLU A 49 12.66 -60.18 10.66
N ALA A 50 11.53 -60.59 11.26
CA ALA A 50 10.28 -59.86 11.16
C ALA A 50 10.23 -58.60 12.03
N TRP A 51 11.18 -58.39 12.95
CA TRP A 51 11.20 -57.22 13.85
C TRP A 51 11.09 -55.91 13.09
N ASP A 52 11.98 -55.68 12.12
CA ASP A 52 12.03 -54.46 11.32
C ASP A 52 10.70 -54.20 10.61
N ARG A 53 10.11 -55.25 10.03
CA ARG A 53 8.81 -55.19 9.33
C ARG A 53 7.64 -54.92 10.26
N VAL A 54 7.72 -55.27 11.55
CA VAL A 54 6.63 -55.08 12.52
C VAL A 54 6.71 -53.70 13.15
N THR A 55 7.92 -53.21 13.46
CA THR A 55 8.12 -51.87 14.03
C THR A 55 7.75 -50.73 13.07
N GLU A 56 7.63 -51.00 11.77
CA GLU A 56 7.04 -50.06 10.79
C GLU A 56 5.53 -49.80 11.01
N PHE A 57 4.83 -50.70 11.70
CA PHE A 57 3.38 -50.63 11.86
C PHE A 57 2.92 -50.45 13.30
N VAL A 58 3.65 -50.99 14.28
CA VAL A 58 3.24 -50.97 15.68
C VAL A 58 4.38 -50.60 16.62
N VAL A 59 4.04 -49.80 17.64
CA VAL A 59 4.90 -49.48 18.78
C VAL A 59 4.34 -50.05 20.07
N ALA A 60 5.15 -50.11 21.14
CA ALA A 60 4.76 -50.73 22.41
C ALA A 60 3.41 -50.20 22.95
N LYS A 61 3.13 -48.90 22.82
CA LYS A 61 1.86 -48.27 23.28
C LYS A 61 0.61 -48.69 22.50
N ASP A 62 0.77 -49.31 21.32
CA ASP A 62 -0.35 -49.70 20.47
C ASP A 62 -1.05 -50.96 21.00
N PHE A 63 -0.31 -51.80 21.73
CA PHE A 63 -0.86 -52.96 22.42
C PHE A 63 -1.81 -52.52 23.54
N TYR A 64 -3.00 -53.12 23.58
CA TYR A 64 -4.01 -52.84 24.60
C TYR A 64 -3.62 -53.43 25.96
N SER A 65 -3.03 -54.64 25.95
CA SER A 65 -2.64 -55.35 27.17
C SER A 65 -1.33 -54.82 27.74
N ARG A 66 -1.31 -54.42 29.02
CA ARG A 66 -0.07 -53.99 29.69
C ARG A 66 1.06 -55.04 29.62
N PRO A 67 0.80 -56.35 29.86
CA PRO A 67 1.79 -57.40 29.62
C PRO A 67 2.41 -57.38 28.22
N HIS A 68 1.59 -57.20 27.17
CA HIS A 68 2.09 -57.18 25.79
C HIS A 68 2.94 -55.95 25.48
N GLN A 69 2.62 -54.79 26.07
CA GLN A 69 3.44 -53.59 25.96
C GLN A 69 4.85 -53.85 26.53
N LEU A 70 4.92 -54.44 27.72
CA LEU A 70 6.18 -54.75 28.40
C LEU A 70 7.01 -55.77 27.63
N ILE A 71 6.36 -56.81 27.10
CA ILE A 71 7.03 -57.83 26.27
C ILE A 71 7.60 -57.21 24.98
N PHE A 72 6.83 -56.36 24.30
CA PHE A 72 7.30 -55.70 23.08
C PHE A 72 8.44 -54.70 23.36
N GLU A 73 8.37 -53.98 24.48
CA GLU A 73 9.43 -53.07 24.93
C GLU A 73 10.73 -53.83 25.25
N ALA A 74 10.61 -54.95 25.97
CA ALA A 74 11.73 -55.85 26.24
C ALA A 74 12.38 -56.39 24.96
N MET A 75 11.56 -56.81 23.99
CA MET A 75 12.04 -57.24 22.68
C MET A 75 12.84 -56.14 21.98
N GLY A 76 12.35 -54.90 21.97
CA GLY A 76 13.08 -53.77 21.37
C GLY A 76 14.43 -53.51 22.02
N LYS A 77 14.49 -53.57 23.36
CA LYS A 77 15.76 -53.41 24.09
C LYS A 77 16.77 -54.52 23.81
N LEU A 78 16.30 -55.75 23.60
CA LEU A 78 17.15 -56.87 23.23
C LEU A 78 17.66 -56.77 21.78
N VAL A 79 16.82 -56.33 20.83
CA VAL A 79 17.25 -56.06 19.46
C VAL A 79 18.30 -54.95 19.42
N ASP A 80 18.11 -53.85 20.17
CA ASP A 80 19.11 -52.78 20.27
C ASP A 80 20.48 -53.30 20.73
N GLN A 81 20.48 -54.28 21.64
CA GLN A 81 21.67 -54.95 22.16
C GLN A 81 22.18 -56.09 21.26
N HIS A 82 21.53 -56.31 20.11
CA HIS A 82 21.84 -57.37 19.15
C HIS A 82 21.72 -58.79 19.75
N ILE A 83 20.82 -58.96 20.73
CA ILE A 83 20.50 -60.24 21.37
C ILE A 83 19.28 -60.85 20.66
N PRO A 84 19.31 -62.16 20.32
CA PRO A 84 18.16 -62.81 19.67
C PRO A 84 16.93 -62.82 20.57
N LEU A 85 15.74 -62.66 19.98
CA LEU A 85 14.46 -62.71 20.69
C LEU A 85 13.96 -64.15 20.73
N ASP A 86 14.14 -64.80 21.86
CA ASP A 86 13.51 -66.07 22.18
C ASP A 86 12.87 -65.99 23.57
N ILE A 87 12.08 -67.01 23.92
CA ILE A 87 11.35 -67.02 25.20
C ILE A 87 12.31 -66.89 26.38
N ILE A 88 13.51 -67.47 26.30
CA ILE A 88 14.51 -67.48 27.36
C ILE A 88 15.10 -66.08 27.50
N THR A 89 15.60 -65.48 26.41
CA THR A 89 16.25 -64.16 26.44
C THR A 89 15.29 -63.05 26.86
N VAL A 90 14.05 -63.06 26.38
CA VAL A 90 13.02 -62.09 26.81
C VAL A 90 12.61 -62.32 28.27
N SER A 91 12.49 -63.58 28.71
CA SER A 91 12.17 -63.87 30.12
C SER A 91 13.27 -63.44 31.08
N GLU A 92 14.54 -63.66 30.71
CA GLU A 92 15.70 -63.27 31.53
C GLU A 92 15.83 -61.75 31.61
N TRP A 93 15.59 -61.04 30.51
CA TRP A 93 15.57 -59.58 30.52
C TRP A 93 14.44 -59.03 31.39
N LEU A 94 13.23 -59.57 31.27
CA LEU A 94 12.09 -59.16 32.09
C LEU A 94 12.30 -59.49 33.57
N ASP A 95 12.96 -60.60 33.91
CA ASP A 95 13.26 -60.98 35.29
C ASP A 95 14.31 -60.06 35.92
N ASN A 96 15.37 -59.74 35.16
CA ASN A 96 16.42 -58.82 35.60
C ASN A 96 15.90 -57.41 35.89
N GLU A 97 14.86 -56.97 35.18
CA GLU A 97 14.19 -55.68 35.39
C GLU A 97 13.02 -55.77 36.40
N GLU A 98 12.80 -56.92 37.04
CA GLU A 98 11.69 -57.18 37.97
C GLU A 98 10.27 -57.03 37.35
N LEU A 99 10.15 -57.19 36.02
CA LEU A 99 8.92 -57.02 35.25
C LEU A 99 8.29 -58.36 34.79
N LEU A 100 8.92 -59.50 35.04
CA LEU A 100 8.47 -60.81 34.54
C LEU A 100 7.09 -61.21 35.05
N ASP A 101 6.81 -60.95 36.33
CA ASP A 101 5.49 -61.24 36.93
C ASP A 101 4.39 -60.34 36.32
N ASP A 102 4.70 -59.06 36.09
CA ASP A 102 3.79 -58.10 35.46
C ASP A 102 3.54 -58.40 33.97
N ALA A 103 4.48 -59.07 33.31
CA ALA A 103 4.35 -59.57 31.94
C ALA A 103 3.55 -60.90 31.85
N GLY A 104 3.07 -61.45 32.96
CA GLY A 104 2.30 -62.70 33.02
C GLY A 104 3.13 -63.95 33.32
N GLY A 105 4.43 -63.79 33.60
CA GLY A 105 5.34 -64.86 33.94
C GLY A 105 5.80 -65.73 32.76
N PHE A 106 6.77 -66.60 33.01
CA PHE A 106 7.36 -67.48 31.98
C PHE A 106 6.32 -68.37 31.27
N ALA A 107 5.32 -68.86 32.02
CA ALA A 107 4.26 -69.70 31.46
C ALA A 107 3.45 -68.98 30.37
N TYR A 108 3.19 -67.68 30.54
CA TYR A 108 2.42 -66.88 29.58
C TYR A 108 3.19 -66.63 28.29
N LEU A 109 4.51 -66.37 28.37
CA LEU A 109 5.37 -66.28 27.19
C LEU A 109 5.32 -67.57 26.37
N GLY A 110 5.34 -68.73 27.04
CA GLY A 110 5.18 -70.03 26.39
C GLY A 110 3.82 -70.23 25.74
N ASP A 111 2.75 -69.69 26.31
CA ASP A 111 1.40 -69.76 25.74
C ASP A 111 1.23 -68.86 24.51
N ILE A 112 1.85 -67.67 24.50
CA ILE A 112 1.89 -66.76 23.33
C ILE A 112 2.52 -67.47 22.13
N THR A 113 3.66 -68.13 22.32
CA THR A 113 4.34 -68.86 21.23
C THR A 113 3.53 -70.04 20.73
N LYS A 114 2.82 -70.78 21.60
CA LYS A 114 1.97 -71.91 21.20
C LYS A 114 0.72 -71.49 20.45
N ASN A 115 0.14 -70.36 20.81
CA ASN A 115 -1.12 -69.88 20.23
C ASN A 115 -0.91 -69.12 18.91
N THR A 116 0.34 -68.91 18.48
CA THR A 116 0.68 -68.20 17.25
C THR A 116 0.58 -69.13 16.04
N PRO A 117 -0.31 -68.87 15.06
CA PRO A 117 -0.56 -69.79 13.95
C PRO A 117 0.60 -69.91 12.94
N SER A 118 1.24 -68.79 12.59
CA SER A 118 2.38 -68.72 11.63
C SER A 118 3.00 -67.32 11.66
N ALA A 119 4.33 -67.24 11.52
CA ALA A 119 5.06 -65.98 11.36
C ALA A 119 4.83 -65.33 9.97
N SER A 120 4.34 -66.07 8.98
CA SER A 120 4.20 -65.60 7.59
C SER A 120 3.22 -64.42 7.41
N ASN A 121 2.24 -64.27 8.32
CA ASN A 121 1.20 -63.24 8.25
C ASN A 121 1.35 -62.16 9.33
N ILE A 122 2.53 -62.07 9.97
CA ILE A 122 2.77 -61.17 11.10
C ILE A 122 2.43 -59.70 10.79
N THR A 123 2.71 -59.22 9.57
CA THR A 123 2.37 -57.87 9.11
C THR A 123 0.86 -57.62 9.06
N ALA A 124 0.06 -58.63 8.71
CA ALA A 124 -1.40 -58.51 8.72
C ALA A 124 -1.94 -58.38 10.14
N TYR A 125 -1.37 -59.12 11.10
CA TYR A 125 -1.75 -59.00 12.51
C TYR A 125 -1.26 -57.68 13.12
N ALA A 126 -0.05 -57.23 12.78
CA ALA A 126 0.45 -55.91 13.19
C ALA A 126 -0.47 -54.78 12.70
N ASN A 127 -0.95 -54.85 11.45
CA ASN A 127 -1.94 -53.91 10.92
C ASN A 127 -3.26 -53.94 11.71
N ILE A 128 -3.74 -55.12 12.12
CA ILE A 128 -4.95 -55.22 12.95
C ILE A 128 -4.73 -54.54 14.31
N VAL A 129 -3.61 -54.78 14.98
CA VAL A 129 -3.27 -54.12 16.26
C VAL A 129 -3.21 -52.60 16.08
N ARG A 130 -2.55 -52.13 15.01
CA ARG A 130 -2.45 -50.72 14.62
C ARG A 130 -3.83 -50.09 14.41
N GLU A 131 -4.70 -50.70 13.61
CA GLU A 131 -6.05 -50.18 13.35
C GLU A 131 -6.86 -50.06 14.64
N ARG A 132 -6.75 -51.03 15.55
CA ARG A 132 -7.45 -50.98 16.83
C ARG A 132 -6.90 -49.87 17.72
N ALA A 133 -5.58 -49.70 17.80
CA ALA A 133 -4.93 -48.61 18.53
C ALA A 133 -5.37 -47.23 18.04
N ILE A 134 -5.43 -47.05 16.72
CA ILE A 134 -5.93 -45.83 16.05
C ILE A 134 -7.35 -45.48 16.48
N ILE A 135 -8.24 -46.47 16.52
CA ILE A 135 -9.63 -46.25 16.92
C ILE A 135 -9.71 -45.91 18.41
N ARG A 136 -8.88 -46.51 19.27
CA ARG A 136 -8.82 -46.16 20.71
C ARG A 136 -8.35 -44.72 20.93
N GLU A 137 -7.30 -44.31 20.22
CA GLU A 137 -6.75 -42.94 20.33
C GLU A 137 -7.78 -41.89 19.87
N LEU A 138 -8.50 -42.17 18.78
CA LEU A 138 -9.60 -41.32 18.32
C LEU A 138 -10.72 -41.21 19.35
N ILE A 139 -11.07 -42.31 20.03
CA ILE A 139 -12.07 -42.29 21.11
C ILE A 139 -11.59 -41.44 22.29
N ALA A 140 -10.30 -41.54 22.66
CA ALA A 140 -9.74 -40.72 23.73
C ALA A 140 -9.78 -39.23 23.39
N VAL A 141 -9.34 -38.84 22.19
CA VAL A 141 -9.39 -37.44 21.73
C VAL A 141 -10.82 -36.92 21.59
N ALA A 142 -11.77 -37.76 21.15
CA ALA A 142 -13.18 -37.37 21.10
C ALA A 142 -13.75 -37.08 22.50
N ASN A 143 -13.38 -37.88 23.51
CA ASN A 143 -13.77 -37.64 24.90
C ASN A 143 -13.15 -36.34 25.44
N ASP A 144 -11.86 -36.11 25.18
CA ASP A 144 -11.16 -34.86 25.56
C ASP A 144 -11.80 -33.60 24.93
N ILE A 145 -12.16 -33.67 23.65
CA ILE A 145 -12.83 -32.57 22.95
C ILE A 145 -14.22 -32.34 23.53
N SER A 146 -14.95 -33.43 23.80
CA SER A 146 -16.25 -33.36 24.46
C SER A 146 -16.14 -32.70 25.84
N GLU A 147 -15.15 -33.08 26.64
CA GLU A 147 -14.89 -32.51 27.98
C GLU A 147 -14.54 -31.02 27.89
N SER A 148 -13.67 -30.64 26.94
CA SER A 148 -13.31 -29.24 26.69
C SER A 148 -14.51 -28.37 26.26
N GLY A 149 -15.52 -28.98 25.62
CA GLY A 149 -16.78 -28.32 25.27
C GLY A 149 -17.72 -28.10 26.46
N TYR A 150 -17.71 -29.00 27.44
CA TYR A 150 -18.46 -28.85 28.69
C TYR A 150 -17.77 -27.90 29.68
N GLU A 151 -16.43 -27.91 29.71
CA GLU A 151 -15.61 -27.08 30.59
C GLU A 151 -14.63 -26.20 29.79
N PRO A 152 -15.10 -25.09 29.19
CA PRO A 152 -14.28 -24.27 28.30
C PRO A 152 -13.20 -23.44 28.98
N GLN A 153 -13.13 -23.43 30.32
CA GLN A 153 -12.11 -22.71 31.13
C GLN A 153 -11.82 -21.26 30.68
N GLY A 154 -12.83 -20.55 30.17
CA GLY A 154 -12.72 -19.15 29.72
C GLY A 154 -12.17 -18.96 28.29
N ARG A 155 -11.92 -20.04 27.54
CA ARG A 155 -11.53 -19.99 26.12
C ARG A 155 -12.72 -19.63 25.24
N LYS A 156 -12.47 -18.92 24.12
CA LYS A 156 -13.51 -18.61 23.15
C LYS A 156 -13.84 -19.83 22.30
N SER A 157 -14.99 -19.82 21.64
CA SER A 157 -15.42 -20.91 20.76
C SER A 157 -14.46 -21.15 19.60
N THR A 158 -13.79 -20.09 19.10
CA THR A 158 -12.74 -20.19 18.07
C THR A 158 -11.55 -21.00 18.58
N ASP A 159 -11.06 -20.67 19.78
CA ASP A 159 -9.88 -21.33 20.36
C ASP A 159 -10.17 -22.81 20.70
N LEU A 160 -11.42 -23.14 21.02
CA LEU A 160 -11.85 -24.53 21.24
C LEU A 160 -11.95 -25.32 19.93
N LEU A 161 -12.37 -24.68 18.83
CA LEU A 161 -12.37 -25.29 17.50
C LEU A 161 -10.94 -25.53 17.00
N ASP A 162 -10.04 -24.56 17.18
CA ASP A 162 -8.63 -24.69 16.82
C ASP A 162 -7.93 -25.80 17.63
N LEU A 163 -8.22 -25.88 18.94
CA LEU A 163 -7.72 -26.97 19.79
C LEU A 163 -8.25 -28.33 19.34
N ALA A 164 -9.53 -28.42 18.99
CA ALA A 164 -10.15 -29.64 18.50
C ALA A 164 -9.54 -30.07 17.16
N GLU A 165 -9.37 -29.13 16.24
CA GLU A 165 -8.71 -29.36 14.95
C GLU A 165 -7.27 -29.83 15.16
N SER A 166 -6.50 -29.15 16.00
CA SER A 166 -5.11 -29.53 16.32
C SER A 166 -5.01 -30.93 16.94
N LYS A 167 -5.88 -31.30 17.90
CA LYS A 167 -5.85 -32.63 18.55
C LYS A 167 -6.19 -33.74 17.56
N VAL A 168 -7.21 -33.55 16.72
CA VAL A 168 -7.56 -34.51 15.65
C VAL A 168 -6.45 -34.59 14.61
N PHE A 169 -5.75 -33.48 14.35
CA PHE A 169 -4.68 -33.42 13.38
C PHE A 169 -3.38 -34.10 13.87
N GLN A 170 -3.03 -33.99 15.15
CA GLN A 170 -1.89 -34.71 15.73
C GLN A 170 -2.00 -36.23 15.55
N ILE A 171 -3.22 -36.77 15.64
CA ILE A 171 -3.50 -38.17 15.32
C ILE A 171 -3.08 -38.50 13.87
N ALA A 172 -3.33 -37.59 12.92
CA ALA A 172 -2.97 -37.77 11.51
C ALA A 172 -1.47 -37.52 11.22
N GLU A 173 -0.82 -36.61 11.95
CA GLU A 173 0.59 -36.22 11.76
C GLU A 173 1.58 -37.21 12.38
N SER A 174 1.25 -37.76 13.56
CA SER A 174 1.99 -38.88 14.19
C SER A 174 2.13 -40.08 13.25
N ARG A 175 1.20 -40.21 12.29
CA ARG A 175 1.11 -41.33 11.35
C ARG A 175 1.90 -41.12 10.06
N GLN A 176 2.20 -39.89 9.66
CA GLN A 176 3.02 -39.61 8.48
C GLN A 176 4.53 -39.67 8.79
N SER A 177 4.90 -39.51 10.06
CA SER A 177 6.32 -39.49 10.47
C SER A 177 7.02 -40.85 10.40
N GLU A 178 6.30 -41.98 10.42
CA GLU A 178 6.92 -43.32 10.41
C GLU A 178 7.03 -43.96 9.01
N GLY A 179 6.40 -43.38 7.97
CA GLY A 179 6.69 -43.72 6.57
C GLY A 179 8.03 -43.15 6.07
N GLN A 180 8.77 -42.47 6.95
CA GLN A 180 10.09 -41.86 6.71
C GLN A 180 11.21 -42.63 7.41
N GLY A 181 11.06 -43.95 7.62
CA GLY A 181 12.19 -44.82 7.91
C GLY A 181 13.22 -44.82 6.77
N PRO A 182 14.45 -45.31 7.01
CA PRO A 182 15.44 -45.46 5.94
C PRO A 182 14.88 -46.36 4.83
N LYS A 183 14.64 -45.78 3.65
CA LYS A 183 14.20 -46.55 2.49
C LYS A 183 15.36 -47.40 1.95
N ASN A 184 15.11 -48.67 1.69
CA ASN A 184 16.07 -49.55 1.00
C ASN A 184 16.40 -48.99 -0.39
N LEU A 185 17.67 -49.04 -0.79
CA LEU A 185 18.13 -48.61 -2.10
C LEU A 185 17.35 -49.27 -3.25
N GLU A 186 16.99 -50.55 -3.10
CA GLU A 186 16.23 -51.29 -4.12
C GLU A 186 14.85 -50.68 -4.38
N SER A 187 14.11 -50.28 -3.34
CA SER A 187 12.79 -49.67 -3.51
C SER A 187 12.88 -48.26 -4.09
N VAL A 188 13.89 -47.49 -3.71
CA VAL A 188 14.16 -46.16 -4.29
C VAL A 188 14.58 -46.27 -5.75
N LEU A 189 15.41 -47.26 -6.10
CA LEU A 189 15.82 -47.52 -7.47
C LEU A 189 14.64 -47.93 -8.34
N GLN A 190 13.75 -48.79 -7.86
CA GLN A 190 12.54 -49.16 -8.59
C GLN A 190 11.63 -47.95 -8.81
N GLU A 191 11.33 -47.16 -7.77
CA GLU A 191 10.56 -45.90 -7.90
C GLU A 191 11.23 -44.92 -8.91
N THR A 192 12.56 -44.86 -8.92
CA THR A 192 13.32 -43.98 -9.82
C THR A 192 13.27 -44.46 -11.26
N VAL A 193 13.43 -45.77 -11.50
CA VAL A 193 13.35 -46.36 -12.85
C VAL A 193 11.93 -46.23 -13.41
N ASP A 194 10.91 -46.51 -12.61
CA ASP A 194 9.51 -46.33 -13.01
C ASP A 194 9.22 -44.87 -13.40
N LYS A 195 9.79 -43.90 -12.66
CA LYS A 195 9.69 -42.48 -12.99
C LYS A 195 10.41 -42.12 -14.29
N ILE A 196 11.61 -42.67 -14.53
CA ILE A 196 12.36 -42.47 -15.78
C ILE A 196 11.60 -43.10 -16.96
N GLU A 197 11.02 -44.28 -16.78
CA GLU A 197 10.24 -44.96 -17.82
C GLU A 197 8.97 -44.17 -18.16
N ALA A 198 8.27 -43.63 -17.16
CA ALA A 198 7.13 -42.74 -17.37
C ALA A 198 7.50 -41.45 -18.15
N LEU A 199 8.67 -40.87 -17.84
CA LEU A 199 9.22 -39.71 -18.55
C LEU A 199 9.65 -40.07 -19.99
N TYR A 200 10.07 -41.30 -20.25
CA TYR A 200 10.43 -41.77 -21.59
C TYR A 200 9.20 -42.07 -22.46
N GLN A 201 8.11 -42.57 -21.86
CA GLN A 201 6.88 -42.93 -22.57
C GLN A 201 6.01 -41.71 -22.93
N THR A 202 6.18 -40.58 -22.25
CA THR A 202 5.41 -39.35 -22.47
C THR A 202 6.28 -38.33 -23.23
N PRO A 203 5.98 -38.02 -24.51
CA PRO A 203 6.74 -37.03 -25.26
C PRO A 203 6.52 -35.63 -24.65
N HIS A 204 7.49 -35.15 -23.89
CA HIS A 204 7.52 -33.78 -23.39
C HIS A 204 8.56 -32.97 -24.16
N ASP A 205 8.27 -31.69 -24.44
CA ASP A 205 9.20 -30.71 -25.05
C ASP A 205 10.34 -30.30 -24.07
N GLY A 206 10.81 -31.22 -23.23
CA GLY A 206 11.88 -31.00 -22.24
C GLY A 206 11.42 -30.47 -20.86
N VAL A 207 10.12 -30.22 -20.67
CA VAL A 207 9.55 -29.73 -19.39
C VAL A 207 9.02 -30.91 -18.57
N THR A 208 9.51 -31.07 -17.34
CA THR A 208 9.18 -32.18 -16.43
C THR A 208 8.32 -31.75 -15.23
N GLY A 209 8.34 -30.45 -14.90
CA GLY A 209 7.49 -29.81 -13.89
C GLY A 209 6.33 -29.01 -14.51
N VAL A 210 5.68 -28.17 -13.71
CA VAL A 210 4.63 -27.26 -14.20
C VAL A 210 5.25 -26.20 -15.09
N ALA A 211 4.77 -26.06 -16.32
CA ALA A 211 5.34 -25.13 -17.29
C ALA A 211 5.09 -23.67 -16.89
N SER A 212 6.14 -22.85 -16.93
CA SER A 212 6.04 -21.41 -16.64
C SER A 212 5.39 -20.62 -17.78
N GLY A 213 5.40 -21.17 -19.00
CA GLY A 213 4.90 -20.50 -20.21
C GLY A 213 5.96 -19.66 -20.92
N TYR A 214 7.17 -19.63 -20.38
CA TYR A 214 8.32 -18.95 -20.97
C TYR A 214 9.37 -19.97 -21.38
N HIS A 215 9.61 -20.14 -22.68
CA HIS A 215 10.50 -21.19 -23.20
C HIS A 215 11.93 -21.09 -22.64
N ALA A 216 12.45 -19.86 -22.49
CA ALA A 216 13.76 -19.64 -21.91
C ALA A 216 13.81 -20.05 -20.42
N LEU A 217 12.76 -19.73 -19.65
CA LEU A 217 12.66 -20.11 -18.24
C LEU A 217 12.48 -21.62 -18.08
N ASP A 218 11.62 -22.23 -18.89
CA ASP A 218 11.36 -23.67 -18.88
C ASP A 218 12.58 -24.47 -19.34
N SER A 219 13.41 -23.93 -20.24
CA SER A 219 14.69 -24.57 -20.63
C SER A 219 15.70 -24.59 -19.49
N MET A 220 15.75 -23.52 -18.68
CA MET A 220 16.66 -23.44 -17.52
C MET A 220 16.16 -24.19 -16.29
N THR A 221 14.85 -24.21 -16.07
CA THR A 221 14.23 -24.79 -14.86
C THR A 221 13.68 -26.20 -15.10
N THR A 222 13.50 -26.61 -16.36
CA THR A 222 12.72 -27.79 -16.78
C THR A 222 11.28 -27.77 -16.25
N GLY A 223 10.72 -26.56 -16.09
CA GLY A 223 9.44 -26.31 -15.42
C GLY A 223 9.57 -26.31 -13.89
N PHE A 224 8.54 -25.79 -13.23
CA PHE A 224 8.48 -25.71 -11.77
C PHE A 224 8.24 -27.10 -11.17
N GLN A 225 9.25 -27.61 -10.46
CA GLN A 225 9.23 -28.99 -9.99
C GLN A 225 8.24 -29.19 -8.84
N PRO A 226 7.56 -30.35 -8.80
CA PRO A 226 6.77 -30.76 -7.65
C PRO A 226 7.61 -30.72 -6.38
N SER A 227 7.04 -30.20 -5.29
CA SER A 227 7.68 -30.07 -3.98
C SER A 227 8.70 -28.96 -3.81
N ASP A 228 8.91 -28.09 -4.80
CA ASP A 228 9.80 -26.94 -4.68
C ASP A 228 9.10 -25.72 -4.05
N LEU A 229 9.87 -25.02 -3.21
CA LEU A 229 9.56 -23.66 -2.76
C LEU A 229 10.32 -22.68 -3.67
N ILE A 230 9.57 -21.90 -4.42
CA ILE A 230 10.08 -20.94 -5.40
C ILE A 230 9.86 -19.53 -4.84
N ILE A 231 10.93 -18.76 -4.73
CA ILE A 231 10.86 -17.36 -4.30
C ILE A 231 11.02 -16.46 -5.51
N ILE A 232 10.07 -15.57 -5.70
CA ILE A 232 10.18 -14.50 -6.69
C ILE A 232 10.34 -13.20 -5.93
N ALA A 233 11.43 -12.49 -6.21
CA ALA A 233 11.72 -11.24 -5.56
C ALA A 233 12.02 -10.13 -6.55
N ALA A 234 11.46 -8.95 -6.27
CA ALA A 234 11.64 -7.77 -7.08
C ALA A 234 11.66 -6.54 -6.17
N ARG A 235 12.19 -5.44 -6.68
CA ARG A 235 11.93 -4.15 -6.03
C ARG A 235 10.49 -3.72 -6.34
N PRO A 236 9.84 -2.99 -5.44
CA PRO A 236 8.56 -2.35 -5.73
C PRO A 236 8.66 -1.48 -7.00
N SER A 237 7.58 -1.43 -7.78
CA SER A 237 7.37 -0.45 -8.86
C SER A 237 8.49 -0.31 -9.89
N MET A 238 8.88 -1.41 -10.52
CA MET A 238 9.74 -1.39 -11.71
C MET A 238 9.07 -0.63 -12.88
N GLY A 239 9.03 0.70 -12.87
CA GLY A 239 8.53 1.55 -13.96
C GLY A 239 7.33 2.44 -13.63
N LYS A 240 7.08 2.85 -12.38
CA LYS A 240 6.01 3.81 -12.08
C LYS A 240 6.56 4.94 -11.26
N CYS A 241 6.84 6.06 -11.92
CA CYS A 241 7.63 7.12 -11.30
C CYS A 241 6.97 8.46 -11.56
N ILE A 242 7.12 9.39 -10.61
CA ILE A 242 6.78 10.81 -10.78
C ILE A 242 8.06 11.64 -10.74
N VAL A 243 8.04 12.83 -11.34
CA VAL A 243 9.24 13.65 -11.50
C VAL A 243 9.73 14.26 -10.18
N SER A 244 11.05 14.48 -10.08
CA SER A 244 11.66 15.38 -9.11
C SER A 244 10.97 16.74 -9.08
N GLY A 245 10.77 17.25 -7.88
CA GLY A 245 10.05 18.48 -7.57
C GLY A 245 8.54 18.28 -7.40
N SER A 246 7.98 17.12 -7.76
CA SER A 246 6.55 16.85 -7.61
C SER A 246 6.11 17.03 -6.17
N LYS A 247 5.05 17.82 -5.97
CA LYS A 247 4.51 18.17 -4.66
C LYS A 247 3.48 17.15 -4.19
N ILE A 248 3.65 16.73 -2.94
CA ILE A 248 2.78 15.79 -2.25
C ILE A 248 2.34 16.43 -0.94
N LEU A 249 1.03 16.42 -0.69
CA LEU A 249 0.44 16.92 0.54
C LEU A 249 0.64 15.91 1.66
N ASP A 250 1.25 16.35 2.77
CA ASP A 250 1.20 15.63 4.03
C ASP A 250 -0.13 15.94 4.74
N PRO A 251 -1.06 14.97 4.82
CA PRO A 251 -2.38 15.19 5.37
C PRO A 251 -2.39 15.43 6.90
N LEU A 252 -1.31 15.12 7.62
CA LEU A 252 -1.22 15.35 9.06
C LEU A 252 -0.76 16.77 9.41
N THR A 253 0.15 17.32 8.60
CA THR A 253 0.76 18.63 8.86
C THR A 253 0.22 19.74 7.95
N GLY A 254 -0.47 19.37 6.87
CA GLY A 254 -0.90 20.28 5.81
C GLY A 254 0.24 20.78 4.92
N GLN A 255 1.49 20.35 5.15
CA GLN A 255 2.64 20.80 4.38
C GLN A 255 2.65 20.20 2.97
N LEU A 256 3.09 20.96 1.97
CA LEU A 256 3.41 20.43 0.64
C LEU A 256 4.91 20.12 0.58
N ASN A 257 5.24 18.84 0.59
CA ASN A 257 6.62 18.37 0.50
C ASN A 257 6.94 18.02 -0.96
N SER A 258 8.18 18.26 -1.40
CA SER A 258 8.63 17.68 -2.66
C SER A 258 8.86 16.18 -2.48
N ILE A 259 8.67 15.39 -3.53
CA ILE A 259 9.00 13.97 -3.49
C ILE A 259 10.50 13.75 -3.18
N ASP A 260 11.37 14.65 -3.60
CA ASP A 260 12.81 14.64 -3.27
C ASP A 260 13.04 14.69 -1.75
N ASP A 261 12.36 15.61 -1.06
CA ASP A 261 12.46 15.75 0.39
C ASP A 261 11.91 14.51 1.11
N LEU A 262 10.77 13.99 0.63
CA LEU A 262 10.14 12.80 1.19
C LEU A 262 11.02 11.56 1.03
N VAL A 263 11.65 11.40 -0.13
CA VAL A 263 12.60 10.31 -0.40
C VAL A 263 13.86 10.47 0.43
N THR A 264 14.38 11.70 0.57
CA THR A 264 15.57 11.99 1.37
C THR A 264 15.34 11.74 2.87
N CYS A 265 14.14 12.06 3.37
CA CYS A 265 13.80 11.90 4.78
C CYS A 265 13.20 10.52 5.10
N GLU A 266 12.92 9.70 4.09
CA GLU A 266 12.27 8.38 4.18
C GLU A 266 10.99 8.36 5.05
N GLN A 267 10.22 9.45 5.04
CA GLN A 267 8.99 9.57 5.81
C GLN A 267 7.95 10.40 5.03
N ALA A 268 6.77 9.81 4.80
CA ALA A 268 5.66 10.47 4.13
C ALA A 268 4.33 9.90 4.63
N ASN A 269 3.48 10.78 5.13
CA ASN A 269 2.06 10.53 5.24
C ASN A 269 1.42 10.94 3.91
N LEU A 270 0.56 10.10 3.37
CA LEU A 270 -0.02 10.24 2.05
C LEU A 270 -1.55 10.18 2.14
N ALA A 271 -2.22 10.99 1.33
CA ALA A 271 -3.63 10.81 1.05
C ALA A 271 -3.79 9.77 -0.08
N THR A 272 -4.63 8.77 0.13
CA THR A 272 -4.84 7.63 -0.77
C THR A 272 -6.33 7.42 -1.04
N VAL A 273 -6.66 6.88 -2.22
CA VAL A 273 -8.04 6.60 -2.63
C VAL A 273 -8.41 5.16 -2.25
N ASN A 274 -9.48 5.00 -1.49
CA ASN A 274 -10.06 3.70 -1.13
C ASN A 274 -10.89 3.12 -2.28
N ASN A 275 -11.28 1.85 -2.17
CA ASN A 275 -12.14 1.18 -3.16
C ASN A 275 -13.55 1.80 -3.30
N ASP A 276 -14.02 2.53 -2.29
CA ASP A 276 -15.30 3.26 -2.31
C ASP A 276 -15.16 4.71 -2.85
N TYR A 277 -14.00 5.05 -3.42
CA TYR A 277 -13.66 6.37 -3.97
C TYR A 277 -13.62 7.50 -2.92
N THR A 278 -13.45 7.16 -1.64
CA THR A 278 -13.18 8.11 -0.56
C THR A 278 -11.68 8.23 -0.29
N LEU A 279 -11.26 9.33 0.36
CA LEU A 279 -9.87 9.54 0.75
C LEU A 279 -9.56 9.04 2.16
N SER A 280 -8.42 8.38 2.32
CA SER A 280 -7.86 7.94 3.60
C SER A 280 -6.39 8.36 3.73
N ILE A 281 -5.88 8.36 4.97
CA ILE A 281 -4.47 8.64 5.24
C ILE A 281 -3.74 7.32 5.44
N THR A 282 -2.62 7.17 4.75
CA THR A 282 -1.71 6.01 4.84
C THR A 282 -0.27 6.49 4.89
N GLN A 283 0.65 5.68 5.40
CA GLN A 283 2.08 5.99 5.40
C GLN A 283 2.79 5.23 4.27
N ALA A 284 3.68 5.91 3.55
CA ALA A 284 4.54 5.23 2.58
C ALA A 284 5.45 4.21 3.27
N SER A 285 5.56 3.01 2.70
CA SER A 285 6.40 1.93 3.21
C SER A 285 7.77 1.86 2.53
N ALA A 286 7.92 2.47 1.35
CA ALA A 286 9.20 2.63 0.67
C ALA A 286 9.28 3.91 -0.17
N PHE A 287 10.51 4.38 -0.33
CA PHE A 287 10.91 5.58 -1.07
C PHE A 287 12.01 5.16 -2.03
N VAL A 288 11.86 5.47 -3.31
CA VAL A 288 12.77 5.01 -4.36
C VAL A 288 13.20 6.21 -5.19
N ASP A 289 14.51 6.40 -5.28
CA ASP A 289 15.14 7.23 -6.32
C ASP A 289 15.35 6.37 -7.56
N ASP A 290 14.65 6.73 -8.63
CA ASP A 290 14.51 5.89 -9.82
C ASP A 290 15.22 6.50 -11.05
N GLY A 291 16.17 7.43 -10.83
CA GLY A 291 17.06 7.95 -11.89
C GLY A 291 16.39 8.90 -12.89
N ILE A 292 16.97 9.08 -14.09
CA ILE A 292 16.58 10.15 -15.03
C ILE A 292 15.76 9.61 -16.21
N LYS A 293 14.46 9.42 -16.04
CA LYS A 293 13.59 8.81 -17.07
C LYS A 293 12.93 9.81 -18.01
N PRO A 294 12.52 9.39 -19.23
CA PRO A 294 11.66 10.19 -20.10
C PRO A 294 10.30 10.41 -19.44
N VAL A 295 9.95 11.67 -19.23
CA VAL A 295 8.69 12.06 -18.56
C VAL A 295 7.78 12.86 -19.48
N PHE A 296 6.49 12.73 -19.21
CA PHE A 296 5.42 13.37 -19.96
C PHE A 296 4.59 14.19 -18.97
N ARG A 297 4.41 15.46 -19.29
CA ARG A 297 3.56 16.36 -18.53
C ARG A 297 2.12 16.17 -18.96
N VAL A 298 1.28 15.79 -18.01
CA VAL A 298 -0.17 15.68 -18.16
C VAL A 298 -0.79 16.96 -17.63
N LYS A 299 -1.61 17.62 -18.43
CA LYS A 299 -2.41 18.79 -18.00
C LYS A 299 -3.90 18.45 -18.07
N THR A 300 -4.63 18.81 -17.01
CA THR A 300 -6.08 18.61 -16.94
C THR A 300 -6.86 19.90 -17.28
N ALA A 301 -8.17 19.79 -17.49
CA ALA A 301 -9.03 20.91 -17.89
C ALA A 301 -9.28 21.92 -16.76
N LEU A 302 -9.15 21.52 -15.48
CA LEU A 302 -9.04 22.46 -14.37
C LEU A 302 -7.67 23.15 -14.32
N GLY A 303 -6.69 22.70 -15.10
CA GLY A 303 -5.33 23.23 -15.14
C GLY A 303 -4.37 22.51 -14.20
N ARG A 304 -4.74 21.39 -13.58
CA ARG A 304 -3.78 20.62 -12.75
C ARG A 304 -2.72 20.00 -13.66
N GLU A 305 -1.48 19.93 -13.18
CA GLU A 305 -0.37 19.38 -13.95
C GLU A 305 0.46 18.41 -13.13
N ILE A 306 0.78 17.25 -13.69
CA ILE A 306 1.76 16.31 -13.13
C ILE A 306 2.66 15.80 -14.24
N SER A 307 3.93 15.52 -13.94
CA SER A 307 4.83 14.86 -14.89
C SER A 307 5.17 13.46 -14.40
N THR A 308 4.97 12.46 -15.26
CA THR A 308 5.13 11.04 -14.94
C THR A 308 5.75 10.28 -16.11
N THR A 309 6.19 9.05 -15.89
CA THR A 309 6.57 8.13 -16.97
C THR A 309 5.33 7.65 -17.74
N LEU A 310 5.48 7.24 -19.00
CA LEU A 310 4.35 6.72 -19.82
C LEU A 310 3.64 5.51 -19.21
N THR A 311 4.37 4.72 -18.42
CA THR A 311 3.88 3.53 -17.73
C THR A 311 3.13 3.85 -16.44
N HIS A 312 3.10 5.11 -16.01
CA HIS A 312 2.44 5.52 -14.79
C HIS A 312 0.92 5.48 -14.93
N PRO A 313 0.17 4.76 -14.07
CA PRO A 313 -1.27 4.63 -14.20
C PRO A 313 -2.04 5.78 -13.54
N PHE A 314 -3.08 6.24 -14.22
CA PHE A 314 -4.05 7.22 -13.73
C PHE A 314 -5.41 6.56 -13.58
N LEU A 315 -6.15 6.92 -12.53
CA LEU A 315 -7.51 6.43 -12.34
C LEU A 315 -8.43 7.12 -13.35
N THR A 316 -9.01 6.39 -14.29
CA THR A 316 -10.00 6.90 -15.25
C THR A 316 -11.39 6.34 -14.90
N GLY A 317 -12.46 6.76 -15.61
CA GLY A 317 -13.78 6.10 -15.47
C GLY A 317 -13.76 4.60 -15.81
N ASN A 318 -12.64 4.21 -16.36
CA ASN A 318 -12.23 2.94 -16.88
C ASN A 318 -11.22 2.25 -15.92
N GLY A 319 -11.08 2.79 -14.71
CA GLY A 319 -10.10 2.46 -13.68
C GLY A 319 -8.65 2.86 -14.03
N TRP A 320 -7.64 2.33 -13.32
CA TRP A 320 -6.19 2.64 -13.42
C TRP A 320 -5.46 2.33 -14.75
N ARG A 321 -5.35 3.28 -15.68
CA ARG A 321 -4.71 3.09 -17.00
C ARG A 321 -3.33 3.73 -17.06
N PRO A 322 -2.29 3.09 -17.62
CA PRO A 322 -1.03 3.74 -17.97
C PRO A 322 -1.22 4.98 -18.83
N LEU A 323 -0.42 6.02 -18.62
CA LEU A 323 -0.45 7.27 -19.40
C LEU A 323 -0.31 7.03 -20.90
N ALA A 324 0.48 6.04 -21.32
CA ALA A 324 0.66 5.65 -22.73
C ALA A 324 -0.65 5.35 -23.47
N GLU A 325 -1.68 4.97 -22.73
CA GLU A 325 -2.96 4.52 -23.29
C GLU A 325 -4.04 5.60 -23.20
N ILE A 326 -3.80 6.67 -22.46
CA ILE A 326 -4.78 7.72 -22.24
C ILE A 326 -4.62 8.79 -23.31
N THR A 327 -5.72 9.12 -23.97
CA THR A 327 -5.75 10.19 -24.97
C THR A 327 -6.27 11.51 -24.40
N VAL A 328 -5.87 12.62 -25.03
CA VAL A 328 -6.43 13.95 -24.75
C VAL A 328 -7.94 13.92 -25.01
N GLY A 329 -8.73 14.43 -24.06
CA GLY A 329 -10.20 14.38 -24.03
C GLY A 329 -10.76 13.34 -23.06
N GLU A 330 -9.96 12.39 -22.59
CA GLU A 330 -10.38 11.44 -21.57
C GLU A 330 -10.37 12.03 -20.16
N LYS A 331 -11.20 11.48 -19.26
CA LYS A 331 -11.29 11.93 -17.87
C LYS A 331 -10.48 11.07 -16.90
N VAL A 332 -9.66 11.73 -16.08
CA VAL A 332 -8.94 11.15 -14.93
C VAL A 332 -9.52 11.63 -13.61
N ALA A 333 -9.41 10.81 -12.58
CA ALA A 333 -9.81 11.14 -11.23
C ALA A 333 -8.77 12.04 -10.58
N VAL A 334 -9.27 13.14 -10.05
CA VAL A 334 -8.51 14.10 -9.26
C VAL A 334 -9.30 14.36 -7.97
N PRO A 335 -8.69 14.70 -6.84
CA PRO A 335 -9.45 14.99 -5.63
C PRO A 335 -10.40 16.17 -5.85
N ARG A 336 -11.64 16.02 -5.40
CA ARG A 336 -12.66 17.08 -5.37
C ARG A 336 -12.48 17.97 -4.14
N GLU A 337 -12.01 17.38 -3.05
CA GLU A 337 -11.60 18.06 -1.83
C GLU A 337 -10.35 17.39 -1.25
N LEU A 338 -9.52 18.18 -0.57
CA LEU A 338 -8.39 17.69 0.22
C LEU A 338 -8.43 18.36 1.61
N PRO A 339 -9.37 17.98 2.49
CA PRO A 339 -9.70 18.72 3.71
C PRO A 339 -8.64 18.57 4.83
N TYR A 340 -7.37 18.62 4.46
CA TYR A 340 -6.22 18.51 5.36
C TYR A 340 -5.59 19.90 5.57
N PHE A 341 -5.62 20.35 6.82
CA PHE A 341 -5.13 21.66 7.25
C PHE A 341 -4.02 21.47 8.28
N GLY A 342 -3.10 22.42 8.36
CA GLY A 342 -2.05 22.37 9.38
C GLY A 342 -2.50 22.92 10.74
N ASP A 343 -1.59 22.86 11.70
CA ASP A 343 -1.81 23.27 13.09
C ASP A 343 -0.91 24.44 13.53
N LYS A 344 -0.03 24.92 12.64
CA LYS A 344 0.96 25.96 12.95
C LYS A 344 0.35 27.34 12.82
N ALA A 345 -0.24 27.83 13.91
CA ALA A 345 -0.82 29.17 13.95
C ALA A 345 0.24 30.29 13.88
N MET A 346 -0.10 31.35 13.17
CA MET A 346 0.67 32.59 13.02
C MET A 346 -0.15 33.79 13.57
N PRO A 347 0.48 34.86 14.08
CA PRO A 347 -0.25 36.06 14.47
C PRO A 347 -1.11 36.61 13.31
N GLU A 348 -2.33 37.07 13.61
CA GLU A 348 -3.29 37.48 12.58
C GLU A 348 -2.74 38.60 11.67
N HIS A 349 -2.00 39.54 12.24
CA HIS A 349 -1.39 40.64 11.49
C HIS A 349 -0.31 40.17 10.51
N GLU A 350 0.45 39.13 10.85
CA GLU A 350 1.44 38.51 9.97
C GLU A 350 0.76 37.80 8.79
N VAL A 351 -0.34 37.08 9.04
CA VAL A 351 -1.14 36.43 7.98
C VAL A 351 -1.67 37.45 6.97
N LYS A 352 -2.22 38.56 7.47
CA LYS A 352 -2.69 39.68 6.62
C LYS A 352 -1.54 40.31 5.84
N ALA A 353 -0.41 40.58 6.51
CA ALA A 353 0.76 41.17 5.89
C ALA A 353 1.30 40.29 4.75
N LEU A 354 1.38 38.96 4.92
CA LEU A 354 1.82 38.04 3.86
C LEU A 354 0.92 38.16 2.64
N ALA A 355 -0.40 38.10 2.86
CA ALA A 355 -1.38 38.17 1.78
C ALA A 355 -1.27 39.48 0.98
N TYR A 356 -1.13 40.62 1.68
CA TYR A 356 -0.97 41.92 1.03
C TYR A 356 0.36 42.06 0.28
N PHE A 357 1.47 41.55 0.83
CA PHE A 357 2.76 41.62 0.16
C PHE A 357 2.85 40.72 -1.06
N ILE A 358 2.19 39.56 -1.02
CA ILE A 358 2.08 38.66 -2.17
C ILE A 358 1.17 39.25 -3.24
N ALA A 359 0.07 39.90 -2.89
CA ALA A 359 -0.81 40.56 -3.86
C ALA A 359 -0.20 41.85 -4.45
N ASP A 360 -0.56 43.01 -3.91
CA ASP A 360 -0.14 44.34 -4.41
C ASP A 360 1.19 44.85 -3.83
N GLY A 361 1.89 44.01 -3.05
CA GLY A 361 3.17 44.37 -2.45
C GLY A 361 4.31 44.48 -3.45
N GLY A 362 5.12 45.53 -3.27
CA GLY A 362 6.44 45.70 -3.86
C GLY A 362 7.53 45.31 -2.85
N THR A 363 8.28 44.25 -3.17
CA THR A 363 9.38 43.74 -2.33
C THR A 363 10.74 43.78 -3.03
N THR A 364 10.82 44.41 -4.20
CA THR A 364 12.06 44.55 -4.98
C THR A 364 12.77 45.88 -4.71
N GLN A 365 12.09 46.84 -4.09
CA GLN A 365 12.65 48.13 -3.72
C GLN A 365 13.49 48.02 -2.43
N SER A 366 14.19 49.10 -2.06
CA SER A 366 14.98 49.18 -0.82
C SER A 366 14.15 49.07 0.45
N ASN A 367 12.85 49.36 0.37
CA ASN A 367 11.89 49.21 1.46
C ASN A 367 10.62 48.54 0.93
N PRO A 368 9.91 47.73 1.74
CA PRO A 368 8.64 47.16 1.35
C PRO A 368 7.65 48.28 1.03
N MET A 369 6.93 48.11 -0.06
CA MET A 369 5.88 49.04 -0.48
C MET A 369 4.58 48.29 -0.71
N PHE A 370 3.47 48.98 -0.52
CA PHE A 370 2.14 48.49 -0.83
C PHE A 370 1.37 49.57 -1.57
N THR A 371 0.72 49.22 -2.68
CA THR A 371 0.03 50.19 -3.55
C THR A 371 -1.39 49.74 -3.78
N ASN A 372 -2.38 50.48 -3.27
CA ASN A 372 -3.78 50.10 -3.45
C ASN A 372 -4.68 51.35 -3.46
N VAL A 373 -5.71 51.34 -4.31
CA VAL A 373 -6.67 52.45 -4.45
C VAL A 373 -7.72 52.46 -3.34
N ASN A 374 -7.99 51.33 -2.69
CA ASN A 374 -9.06 51.21 -1.71
C ASN A 374 -8.56 51.64 -0.32
N PRO A 375 -9.18 52.68 0.30
CA PRO A 375 -8.75 53.17 1.60
C PRO A 375 -8.97 52.15 2.73
N VAL A 376 -9.98 51.29 2.63
CA VAL A 376 -10.27 50.25 3.65
C VAL A 376 -9.19 49.19 3.66
N ILE A 377 -8.78 48.72 2.46
CA ILE A 377 -7.66 47.77 2.31
C ILE A 377 -6.36 48.40 2.82
N SER A 378 -6.10 49.64 2.40
CA SER A 378 -4.90 50.37 2.82
C SER A 378 -4.82 50.53 4.34
N GLN A 379 -5.95 50.81 5.00
CA GLN A 379 -6.00 50.93 6.45
C GLN A 379 -5.81 49.58 7.16
N ASP A 380 -6.41 48.49 6.68
CA ASP A 380 -6.20 47.14 7.24
C ASP A 380 -4.73 46.69 7.07
N PHE A 381 -4.09 47.04 5.95
CA PHE A 381 -2.66 46.87 5.75
C PHE A 381 -1.84 47.67 6.76
N ILE A 382 -2.10 48.98 6.93
CA ILE A 382 -1.39 49.83 7.91
C ILE A 382 -1.51 49.23 9.31
N ASN A 383 -2.72 48.88 9.74
CA ASN A 383 -2.99 48.31 11.06
C ASN A 383 -2.26 46.97 11.28
N ALA A 384 -2.08 46.17 10.22
CA ALA A 384 -1.33 44.92 10.30
C ALA A 384 0.19 45.18 10.42
N ILE A 385 0.72 46.13 9.64
CA ILE A 385 2.15 46.45 9.64
C ILE A 385 2.58 47.17 10.93
N GLU A 386 1.76 48.06 11.48
CA GLU A 386 2.08 48.79 12.72
C GLU A 386 2.09 47.91 13.98
N GLN A 387 1.67 46.63 13.86
CA GLN A 387 1.83 45.64 14.93
C GLN A 387 3.22 44.99 14.94
N PHE A 388 4.03 45.17 13.89
CA PHE A 388 5.41 44.72 13.89
C PHE A 388 6.29 45.69 14.69
N ASP A 389 7.36 45.16 15.29
CA ASP A 389 8.27 45.97 16.12
C ASP A 389 9.01 47.05 15.32
N ALA A 390 9.01 48.28 15.85
CA ALA A 390 9.85 49.40 15.40
C ALA A 390 9.69 49.77 13.91
N VAL A 391 8.49 49.66 13.35
CA VAL A 391 8.17 50.07 11.98
C VAL A 391 7.08 51.14 11.93
N SER A 392 7.14 51.95 10.88
CA SER A 392 6.13 52.95 10.56
C SER A 392 5.76 52.87 9.09
N VAL A 393 4.49 53.13 8.78
CA VAL A 393 4.01 53.19 7.41
C VAL A 393 3.85 54.64 6.99
N LYS A 394 4.53 55.05 5.92
CA LYS A 394 4.52 56.43 5.41
C LYS A 394 3.91 56.49 4.01
N PRO A 395 2.93 57.38 3.75
CA PRO A 395 2.43 57.58 2.40
C PRO A 395 3.51 58.19 1.51
N VAL A 396 3.63 57.70 0.28
CA VAL A 396 4.51 58.26 -0.75
C VAL A 396 3.67 59.21 -1.59
N LEU A 397 3.91 60.51 -1.43
CA LEU A 397 3.19 61.56 -2.17
C LEU A 397 3.51 61.43 -3.68
N ALA A 398 2.46 61.24 -4.48
CA ALA A 398 2.49 61.37 -5.93
C ALA A 398 1.23 62.09 -6.36
N GLU A 399 1.36 63.23 -7.06
CA GLU A 399 0.25 64.12 -7.39
C GLU A 399 -0.76 63.51 -8.38
N ASP A 400 -0.38 62.45 -9.12
CA ASP A 400 -1.20 61.80 -10.17
C ASP A 400 -1.13 60.25 -10.19
N ARG A 401 -0.82 59.58 -9.06
CA ARG A 401 -0.69 58.10 -9.03
C ARG A 401 -1.47 57.45 -7.89
N THR A 402 -1.74 56.14 -8.05
CA THR A 402 -2.32 55.28 -7.02
C THR A 402 -1.60 55.46 -5.68
N PRO A 403 -2.33 55.59 -4.54
CA PRO A 403 -1.73 55.72 -3.22
C PRO A 403 -0.76 54.57 -2.93
N ALA A 404 0.46 54.93 -2.55
CA ALA A 404 1.52 53.98 -2.20
C ALA A 404 2.00 54.23 -0.78
N PHE A 405 2.21 53.15 -0.04
CA PHE A 405 2.60 53.14 1.36
C PHE A 405 3.97 52.47 1.48
N ARG A 406 4.94 53.19 2.06
CA ARG A 406 6.27 52.68 2.31
C ARG A 406 6.39 52.24 3.76
N VAL A 407 6.83 51.01 3.99
CA VAL A 407 7.20 50.51 5.32
C VAL A 407 8.63 50.94 5.60
N SER A 408 8.87 51.63 6.71
CA SER A 408 10.19 52.12 7.10
C SER A 408 10.44 51.86 8.58
N ALA A 409 11.70 51.66 8.97
CA ALA A 409 12.08 51.64 10.37
C ALA A 409 11.67 52.95 11.06
N GLU A 410 11.19 52.87 12.30
CA GLU A 410 10.76 54.03 13.06
C GLU A 410 11.97 54.91 13.44
N SER A 411 12.00 56.14 12.93
CA SER A 411 13.18 57.01 13.05
C SER A 411 13.44 57.51 14.49
N SER A 412 12.38 57.68 15.28
CA SER A 412 12.42 58.09 16.70
C SER A 412 13.24 57.12 17.54
N GLN A 413 13.07 55.82 17.32
CA GLN A 413 13.72 54.77 18.10
C GLN A 413 15.19 54.57 17.70
N VAL A 414 15.48 54.67 16.40
CA VAL A 414 16.87 54.65 15.89
C VAL A 414 17.67 55.84 16.45
N GLU A 415 17.08 57.03 16.51
CA GLU A 415 17.71 58.22 17.10
C GLU A 415 17.92 58.07 18.62
N ALA A 416 16.98 57.44 19.33
CA ALA A 416 17.13 57.13 20.75
C ALA A 416 18.30 56.16 21.00
N TYR A 417 18.40 55.06 20.26
CA TYR A 417 19.51 54.11 20.39
C TYR A 417 20.86 54.72 20.02
N ARG A 418 20.91 55.59 19.00
CA ARG A 418 22.13 56.34 18.67
C ARG A 418 22.56 57.27 19.80
N SER A 419 21.60 57.93 20.43
CA SER A 419 21.88 58.84 21.55
C SER A 419 22.40 58.07 22.77
N GLN A 420 21.85 56.90 23.05
CA GLN A 420 22.33 56.01 24.11
C GLN A 420 23.75 55.50 23.82
N PHE A 421 24.00 55.02 22.61
CA PHE A 421 25.35 54.61 22.16
C PHE A 421 26.36 55.76 22.26
N ALA A 422 26.00 56.94 21.76
CA ALA A 422 26.83 58.14 21.79
C ALA A 422 27.19 58.57 23.22
N THR A 423 26.22 58.47 24.14
CA THR A 423 26.41 58.77 25.56
C THR A 423 27.43 57.83 26.19
N LEU A 424 27.27 56.52 26.00
CA LEU A 424 28.18 55.52 26.56
C LEU A 424 29.57 55.59 25.94
N LEU A 425 29.66 55.84 24.63
CA LEU A 425 30.93 56.05 23.93
C LEU A 425 31.70 57.23 24.54
N THR A 426 31.02 58.37 24.74
CA THR A 426 31.63 59.57 25.31
C THR A 426 32.07 59.35 26.77
N GLN A 427 31.25 58.65 27.56
CA GLN A 427 31.60 58.28 28.94
C GLN A 427 32.82 57.36 28.99
N SER A 428 32.88 56.35 28.11
CA SER A 428 33.98 55.38 28.05
C SER A 428 35.30 56.03 27.61
N MET A 429 35.25 56.92 26.62
CA MET A 429 36.41 57.72 26.21
C MET A 429 36.94 58.60 27.34
N THR A 430 36.03 59.21 28.11
CA THR A 430 36.40 60.07 29.25
C THR A 430 37.00 59.24 30.39
N ALA A 431 36.42 58.08 30.71
CA ALA A 431 36.89 57.19 31.76
C ALA A 431 38.29 56.63 31.50
N GLN A 432 38.64 56.41 30.23
CA GLN A 432 39.95 55.90 29.81
C GLN A 432 40.93 57.02 29.39
N ASN A 433 40.53 58.29 29.50
CA ASN A 433 41.34 59.46 29.16
C ASN A 433 41.82 59.46 27.69
N ILE A 434 41.02 58.93 26.78
CA ILE A 434 41.30 58.80 25.34
C ILE A 434 40.71 60.01 24.60
N THR A 435 41.52 60.77 23.86
CA THR A 435 40.99 61.87 23.05
C THR A 435 40.40 61.36 21.74
N GLY A 436 39.53 62.15 21.11
CA GLY A 436 38.99 61.79 19.78
C GLY A 436 40.06 61.67 18.69
N ASN A 437 41.24 62.28 18.87
CA ASN A 437 42.37 62.08 17.96
C ASN A 437 43.03 60.71 18.17
N ASP A 438 43.18 60.29 19.43
CA ASP A 438 43.80 59.00 19.77
C ASP A 438 42.91 57.85 19.27
N LEU A 439 41.59 57.96 19.45
CA LEU A 439 40.63 56.96 18.98
C LEU A 439 40.54 56.91 17.45
N ALA A 440 40.62 58.07 16.77
CA ALA A 440 40.66 58.15 15.32
C ALA A 440 41.90 57.45 14.74
N GLY A 441 43.07 57.63 15.36
CA GLY A 441 44.30 56.95 14.98
C GLY A 441 44.25 55.43 15.22
N LEU A 442 43.70 55.00 16.35
CA LEU A 442 43.52 53.58 16.69
C LEU A 442 42.60 52.83 15.74
N LEU A 443 41.54 53.47 15.26
CA LEU A 443 40.54 52.87 14.38
C LEU A 443 40.79 53.14 12.89
N SER A 444 41.84 53.89 12.54
CA SER A 444 42.14 54.31 11.16
C SER A 444 40.97 55.06 10.49
N VAL A 445 40.27 55.91 11.24
CA VAL A 445 39.13 56.71 10.75
C VAL A 445 39.38 58.21 10.95
N SER A 446 38.56 59.05 10.33
CA SER A 446 38.68 60.50 10.51
C SER A 446 38.20 60.95 11.90
N LYS A 447 38.82 62.01 12.44
CA LYS A 447 38.35 62.67 13.68
C LYS A 447 36.89 63.15 13.57
N ALA A 448 36.48 63.57 12.37
CA ALA A 448 35.11 63.97 12.10
C ALA A 448 34.13 62.80 12.31
N SER A 449 34.50 61.59 11.91
CA SER A 449 33.69 60.38 12.13
C SER A 449 33.48 60.10 13.62
N ILE A 450 34.54 60.15 14.44
CA ILE A 450 34.44 60.01 15.90
C ILE A 450 33.47 61.06 16.48
N SER A 451 33.62 62.31 16.07
CA SER A 451 32.74 63.40 16.51
C SER A 451 31.28 63.13 16.13
N GLN A 452 31.01 62.64 14.92
CA GLN A 452 29.64 62.32 14.49
C GLN A 452 29.03 61.17 15.30
N TRP A 453 29.84 60.19 15.72
CA TRP A 453 29.40 59.09 16.58
C TRP A 453 29.11 59.54 18.01
N CYS A 454 29.98 60.36 18.61
CA CYS A 454 29.77 60.92 19.96
C CYS A 454 28.57 61.88 20.04
N ASN A 455 28.11 62.43 18.90
CA ASN A 455 26.91 63.27 18.85
C ASN A 455 25.65 62.49 18.38
N GLY A 456 25.75 61.17 18.19
CA GLY A 456 24.61 60.33 17.79
C GLY A 456 24.08 60.59 16.37
N HIS A 457 24.80 61.34 15.54
CA HIS A 457 24.37 61.66 14.17
C HIS A 457 24.50 60.45 13.23
N CYS A 458 25.55 59.65 13.41
CA CYS A 458 25.73 58.37 12.72
C CYS A 458 26.41 57.34 13.64
N VAL A 459 26.56 56.11 13.15
CA VAL A 459 27.23 55.02 13.88
C VAL A 459 28.40 54.48 13.03
N PRO A 460 29.41 53.84 13.64
CA PRO A 460 30.49 53.22 12.89
C PRO A 460 29.98 52.12 11.97
N GLU A 461 30.72 51.80 10.91
CA GLU A 461 30.48 50.56 10.15
C GLU A 461 30.67 49.33 11.05
N LYS A 462 29.97 48.22 10.77
CA LYS A 462 29.92 47.03 11.63
C LYS A 462 31.32 46.49 11.99
N SER A 463 32.24 46.44 11.03
CA SER A 463 33.64 46.02 11.23
C SER A 463 34.38 46.95 12.21
N THR A 464 34.27 48.27 12.00
CA THR A 464 34.86 49.30 12.84
C THR A 464 34.24 49.34 14.24
N LEU A 465 32.94 49.08 14.35
CA LEU A 465 32.24 49.00 15.63
C LEU A 465 32.78 47.86 16.49
N THR A 466 33.02 46.68 15.92
CA THR A 466 33.59 45.55 16.65
C THR A 466 34.93 45.91 17.29
N VAL A 467 35.82 46.55 16.52
CA VAL A 467 37.12 47.00 17.02
C VAL A 467 36.97 48.09 18.09
N LEU A 468 36.03 49.03 17.90
CA LEU A 468 35.76 50.10 18.87
C LEU A 468 35.27 49.53 20.22
N LEU A 469 34.32 48.60 20.20
CA LEU A 469 33.77 47.96 21.40
C LEU A 469 34.85 47.17 22.16
N GLU A 470 35.70 46.44 21.44
CA GLU A 470 36.82 45.70 22.02
C GLU A 470 37.85 46.64 22.66
N LYS A 471 38.21 47.74 21.99
CA LYS A 471 39.22 48.70 22.50
C LYS A 471 38.73 49.50 23.70
N LEU A 472 37.45 49.85 23.73
CA LEU A 472 36.86 50.62 24.83
C LEU A 472 36.22 49.73 25.91
N ASN A 473 36.26 48.41 25.75
CA ASN A 473 35.82 47.41 26.72
C ASN A 473 34.37 47.58 27.20
N PHE A 474 33.44 47.78 26.26
CA PHE A 474 32.00 47.78 26.53
C PHE A 474 31.24 47.10 25.37
N THR A 475 30.00 46.71 25.62
CA THR A 475 29.11 46.05 24.65
C THR A 475 27.93 46.94 24.27
N LEU A 476 27.22 46.60 23.19
CA LEU A 476 25.98 47.32 22.84
C LEU A 476 24.89 47.15 23.90
N ALA A 477 24.86 46.02 24.60
CA ALA A 477 23.92 45.77 25.70
C ALA A 477 24.16 46.75 26.86
N ASP A 478 25.41 47.11 27.15
CA ASP A 478 25.75 48.11 28.17
C ASP A 478 25.21 49.50 27.80
N ALA A 479 25.02 49.78 26.50
CA ALA A 479 24.41 51.00 26.01
C ALA A 479 22.86 50.92 25.97
N GLY A 480 22.24 49.81 26.36
CA GLY A 480 20.81 49.59 26.17
C GLY A 480 20.41 49.41 24.70
N VAL A 481 21.38 49.16 23.80
CA VAL A 481 21.16 48.97 22.37
C VAL A 481 21.12 47.46 22.08
N PRO A 482 19.98 46.91 21.62
CA PRO A 482 19.81 45.46 21.49
C PRO A 482 20.66 44.85 20.36
N SER A 483 20.94 45.60 19.29
CA SER A 483 21.80 45.14 18.20
C SER A 483 22.33 46.30 17.35
N TYR A 484 23.35 46.04 16.54
CA TYR A 484 23.84 47.02 15.54
C TYR A 484 22.74 47.51 14.60
N ALA A 485 21.83 46.60 14.21
CA ALA A 485 20.71 46.91 13.33
C ALA A 485 19.75 47.93 13.97
N ALA A 486 19.62 47.98 15.29
CA ALA A 486 18.72 48.92 15.96
C ALA A 486 19.15 50.39 15.83
N MET A 487 20.43 50.67 15.54
CA MET A 487 20.97 52.04 15.47
C MET A 487 21.53 52.42 14.08
N ALA A 488 21.71 51.47 13.17
CA ALA A 488 22.22 51.72 11.82
C ALA A 488 21.12 52.32 10.91
N LYS A 489 21.43 53.36 10.11
CA LYS A 489 20.43 54.00 9.22
C LYS A 489 19.99 53.09 8.05
N ASN A 490 20.84 52.14 7.70
CA ASN A 490 20.64 51.19 6.60
C ASN A 490 20.27 49.79 7.11
N SER A 491 19.85 49.67 8.36
CA SER A 491 19.37 48.39 8.90
C SER A 491 18.07 47.99 8.23
N ILE A 492 17.99 46.72 7.85
CA ILE A 492 16.78 46.09 7.34
C ILE A 492 15.72 46.13 8.46
N ASN A 493 14.56 46.71 8.20
CA ASN A 493 13.47 46.79 9.17
C ASN A 493 12.88 45.39 9.48
N SER A 494 12.14 45.25 10.58
CA SER A 494 11.60 43.96 11.07
C SER A 494 10.73 43.27 10.02
N VAL A 495 9.85 44.01 9.34
CA VAL A 495 9.00 43.49 8.25
C VAL A 495 9.83 42.96 7.10
N THR A 496 10.88 43.67 6.68
CA THR A 496 11.76 43.17 5.62
C THR A 496 12.52 41.91 6.04
N GLN A 497 13.00 41.83 7.28
CA GLN A 497 13.65 40.61 7.80
C GLN A 497 12.67 39.43 7.81
N TRP A 498 11.43 39.68 8.22
CA TRP A 498 10.37 38.69 8.22
C TRP A 498 9.97 38.25 6.79
N LEU A 499 9.89 39.17 5.83
CA LEU A 499 9.68 38.84 4.42
C LEU A 499 10.82 38.01 3.81
N ILE A 500 12.07 38.23 4.26
CA ILE A 500 13.21 37.39 3.88
C ILE A 500 13.05 35.98 4.45
N ALA A 501 12.67 35.85 5.72
CA ALA A 501 12.46 34.57 6.38
C ALA A 501 11.37 33.71 5.70
N HIS A 502 10.37 34.35 5.10
CA HIS A 502 9.30 33.69 4.35
C HIS A 502 9.52 33.65 2.82
N ALA A 503 10.72 33.99 2.34
CA ALA A 503 11.08 33.95 0.91
C ALA A 503 10.20 34.83 -0.03
N VAL A 504 9.58 35.89 0.51
CA VAL A 504 8.75 36.85 -0.25
C VAL A 504 9.54 38.09 -0.68
N TRP A 505 10.69 38.35 -0.05
CA TRP A 505 11.55 39.49 -0.36
C TRP A 505 12.27 39.33 -1.72
N HIS A 506 12.48 40.43 -2.45
CA HIS A 506 13.09 40.46 -3.78
C HIS A 506 12.40 39.62 -4.86
N LYS A 507 11.10 39.32 -4.70
CA LYS A 507 10.32 38.59 -5.70
C LYS A 507 9.60 39.56 -6.64
N SER A 508 9.81 39.40 -7.94
CA SER A 508 9.01 40.10 -8.96
C SER A 508 7.60 39.51 -9.06
N ALA A 509 6.70 40.17 -9.81
CA ALA A 509 5.32 39.71 -9.97
C ALA A 509 5.21 38.27 -10.52
N LEU A 510 6.18 37.84 -11.35
CA LEU A 510 6.24 36.51 -11.96
C LEU A 510 6.77 35.42 -11.01
N GLU A 511 7.56 35.82 -10.02
CA GLU A 511 8.27 34.88 -9.10
C GLU A 511 7.54 34.69 -7.77
N LYS A 512 6.43 35.41 -7.55
CA LYS A 512 5.62 35.29 -6.35
C LYS A 512 5.03 33.87 -6.25
N ALA A 513 5.03 33.30 -5.06
CA ALA A 513 4.41 32.01 -4.77
C ALA A 513 3.77 32.05 -3.38
N ILE A 514 2.92 31.07 -3.08
CA ILE A 514 2.43 30.86 -1.72
C ILE A 514 3.61 30.37 -0.85
N PRO A 515 3.96 31.05 0.25
CA PRO A 515 5.04 30.59 1.14
C PRO A 515 4.69 29.28 1.85
N ASP A 516 5.70 28.44 2.11
CA ASP A 516 5.51 27.12 2.74
C ASP A 516 4.77 27.18 4.09
N VAL A 517 5.01 28.24 4.87
CA VAL A 517 4.33 28.46 6.15
C VAL A 517 2.82 28.58 6.00
N VAL A 518 2.32 29.08 4.86
CA VAL A 518 0.89 29.27 4.61
C VAL A 518 0.17 27.93 4.47
N TYR A 519 0.80 26.92 3.85
CA TYR A 519 0.22 25.59 3.71
C TYR A 519 0.03 24.88 5.07
N CYS A 520 0.82 25.26 6.08
CA CYS A 520 0.74 24.70 7.44
C CYS A 520 -0.23 25.46 8.36
N LEU A 521 -0.92 26.50 7.87
CA LEU A 521 -1.83 27.29 8.70
C LEU A 521 -3.10 26.51 9.06
N PRO A 522 -3.67 26.75 10.25
CA PRO A 522 -5.01 26.29 10.60
C PRO A 522 -6.07 26.84 9.64
N LYS A 523 -7.14 26.07 9.45
CA LYS A 523 -8.26 26.37 8.52
C LYS A 523 -8.71 27.85 8.56
N LEU A 524 -8.93 28.41 9.75
CA LEU A 524 -9.40 29.80 9.91
C LEU A 524 -8.37 30.84 9.46
N GLN A 525 -7.08 30.60 9.71
CA GLN A 525 -6.01 31.51 9.29
C GLN A 525 -5.73 31.38 7.80
N LEU A 526 -5.85 30.17 7.26
CA LEU A 526 -5.77 29.95 5.81
C LEU A 526 -6.91 30.68 5.08
N ALA A 527 -8.13 30.63 5.62
CA ALA A 527 -9.26 31.39 5.10
C ALA A 527 -9.01 32.90 5.15
N LEU A 528 -8.45 33.42 6.25
CA LEU A 528 -8.07 34.83 6.38
C LEU A 528 -7.01 35.23 5.34
N PHE A 529 -6.00 34.40 5.13
CA PHE A 529 -4.96 34.64 4.13
C PHE A 529 -5.57 34.77 2.73
N ILE A 530 -6.39 33.79 2.31
CA ILE A 530 -7.04 33.78 1.00
C ILE A 530 -7.98 34.99 0.87
N ASN A 531 -8.74 35.32 1.92
CA ASN A 531 -9.65 36.46 1.95
C ASN A 531 -8.92 37.79 1.68
N ARG A 532 -7.74 38.00 2.28
CA ARG A 532 -6.92 39.20 2.03
C ARG A 532 -6.24 39.17 0.67
N LEU A 533 -5.77 38.01 0.21
CA LEU A 533 -5.19 37.86 -1.12
C LEU A 533 -6.21 38.23 -2.22
N PHE A 534 -7.45 37.76 -2.10
CA PHE A 534 -8.55 38.10 -3.02
C PHE A 534 -9.02 39.56 -2.93
N SER A 535 -8.74 40.27 -1.82
CA SER A 535 -9.17 41.67 -1.68
C SER A 535 -8.48 42.59 -2.69
N CYS A 536 -7.23 42.28 -3.03
CA CYS A 536 -6.43 42.95 -4.05
C CYS A 536 -6.85 42.53 -5.47
N ASP A 537 -6.35 41.38 -5.96
CA ASP A 537 -6.51 40.95 -7.36
C ASP A 537 -7.74 40.08 -7.62
N GLY A 538 -8.50 39.72 -6.57
CA GLY A 538 -9.73 38.94 -6.70
C GLY A 538 -10.89 39.80 -7.21
N SER A 539 -11.80 39.21 -7.96
CA SER A 539 -12.98 39.87 -8.52
C SER A 539 -14.22 39.01 -8.34
N ALA A 540 -15.31 39.62 -7.92
CA ALA A 540 -16.63 39.01 -7.84
C ALA A 540 -17.66 39.92 -8.49
N PHE A 541 -18.36 39.44 -9.50
CA PHE A 541 -19.38 40.22 -10.21
C PHE A 541 -20.40 39.35 -10.93
N VAL A 542 -21.52 39.97 -11.27
CA VAL A 542 -22.55 39.39 -12.14
C VAL A 542 -22.32 39.89 -13.56
N GLN A 543 -22.14 38.96 -14.50
CA GLN A 543 -21.98 39.26 -15.92
C GLN A 543 -23.30 39.70 -16.56
N ALA A 544 -23.23 40.37 -17.71
CA ALA A 544 -24.40 40.83 -18.46
C ALA A 544 -25.34 39.69 -18.92
N ASN A 545 -24.81 38.47 -19.07
CA ASN A 545 -25.56 37.24 -19.34
C ASN A 545 -26.21 36.63 -18.07
N ASN A 546 -26.23 37.38 -16.96
CA ASN A 546 -26.74 36.98 -15.66
C ASN A 546 -25.98 35.79 -15.03
N GLN A 547 -24.69 35.57 -15.34
CA GLN A 547 -23.87 34.55 -14.68
C GLN A 547 -23.01 35.17 -13.57
N ALA A 548 -22.95 34.50 -12.41
CA ALA A 548 -22.02 34.84 -11.35
C ALA A 548 -20.60 34.42 -11.74
N ARG A 549 -19.63 35.31 -11.50
CA ARG A 549 -18.22 35.02 -11.73
C ARG A 549 -17.39 35.46 -10.53
N LEU A 550 -16.56 34.54 -10.06
CA LEU A 550 -15.58 34.74 -9.00
C LEU A 550 -14.22 34.30 -9.56
N SER A 551 -13.27 35.24 -9.62
CA SER A 551 -11.98 35.00 -10.27
C SER A 551 -10.83 35.73 -9.59
N TYR A 552 -9.63 35.18 -9.69
CA TYR A 552 -8.37 35.79 -9.27
C TYR A 552 -7.42 35.81 -10.47
N SER A 553 -6.70 36.90 -10.70
CA SER A 553 -5.75 37.01 -11.82
C SER A 553 -4.37 37.36 -11.32
N SER A 554 -3.34 36.68 -11.83
CA SER A 554 -1.94 37.00 -11.53
C SER A 554 -1.04 36.60 -12.69
N SER A 555 0.11 37.25 -12.78
CA SER A 555 1.15 36.89 -13.75
C SER A 555 2.01 35.71 -13.29
N SER A 556 1.97 35.35 -12.00
CA SER A 556 2.70 34.19 -11.49
C SER A 556 1.87 32.91 -11.61
N TYR A 557 2.45 31.93 -12.31
CA TYR A 557 1.95 30.56 -12.37
C TYR A 557 1.92 29.90 -10.99
N ALA A 558 3.03 29.97 -10.25
CA ALA A 558 3.17 29.30 -8.95
C ALA A 558 2.17 29.82 -7.90
N LEU A 559 1.89 31.13 -7.91
CA LEU A 559 0.90 31.73 -7.01
C LEU A 559 -0.51 31.23 -7.33
N VAL A 560 -0.87 31.17 -8.61
CA VAL A 560 -2.21 30.76 -9.05
C VAL A 560 -2.47 29.28 -8.81
N HIS A 561 -1.49 28.41 -9.08
CA HIS A 561 -1.59 26.99 -8.76
C HIS A 561 -1.57 26.73 -7.25
N GLY A 562 -0.72 27.43 -6.50
CA GLY A 562 -0.74 27.36 -5.05
C GLY A 562 -2.11 27.75 -4.48
N LEU A 563 -2.71 28.83 -5.01
CA LEU A 563 -4.06 29.24 -4.63
C LEU A 563 -5.14 28.23 -5.03
N GLN A 564 -5.02 27.59 -6.19
CA GLN A 564 -5.91 26.50 -6.61
C GLN A 564 -5.87 25.34 -5.60
N HIS A 565 -4.68 24.92 -5.18
CA HIS A 565 -4.50 23.90 -4.16
C HIS A 565 -5.09 24.33 -2.81
N LEU A 566 -4.87 25.57 -2.36
CA LEU A 566 -5.45 26.06 -1.12
C LEU A 566 -6.99 26.05 -1.14
N LEU A 567 -7.61 26.43 -2.26
CA LEU A 567 -9.06 26.37 -2.43
C LEU A 567 -9.59 24.93 -2.42
N LEU A 568 -8.84 23.98 -3.01
CA LEU A 568 -9.17 22.56 -2.99
C LEU A 568 -9.29 22.01 -1.56
N ARG A 569 -8.54 22.55 -0.61
CA ARG A 569 -8.65 22.16 0.81
C ARG A 569 -9.98 22.53 1.46
N PHE A 570 -10.65 23.55 0.95
CA PHE A 570 -12.01 23.93 1.36
C PHE A 570 -13.10 23.23 0.53
N GLY A 571 -12.72 22.30 -0.36
CA GLY A 571 -13.65 21.68 -1.32
C GLY A 571 -14.15 22.63 -2.41
N ILE A 572 -13.38 23.70 -2.68
CA ILE A 572 -13.72 24.71 -3.70
C ILE A 572 -13.00 24.37 -5.00
N ILE A 573 -13.77 23.98 -6.02
CA ILE A 573 -13.25 23.64 -7.34
C ILE A 573 -13.00 24.91 -8.15
N ALA A 574 -11.74 25.14 -8.50
CA ALA A 574 -11.32 26.25 -9.33
C ALA A 574 -10.57 25.76 -10.57
N LYS A 575 -10.73 26.49 -11.68
CA LYS A 575 -10.01 26.27 -12.93
C LYS A 575 -8.99 27.36 -13.15
N VAL A 576 -7.79 26.98 -13.53
CA VAL A 576 -6.74 27.88 -14.00
C VAL A 576 -6.75 27.94 -15.52
N ARG A 577 -6.64 29.13 -16.09
CA ARG A 577 -6.48 29.35 -17.53
C ARG A 577 -5.48 30.46 -17.83
N GLU A 578 -4.82 30.35 -18.97
CA GLU A 578 -4.03 31.44 -19.54
C GLU A 578 -4.94 32.48 -20.21
N LYS A 579 -4.70 33.76 -19.96
CA LYS A 579 -5.38 34.88 -20.64
C LYS A 579 -4.55 35.33 -21.84
N THR A 580 -5.14 35.28 -23.03
CA THR A 580 -4.56 35.93 -24.21
C THR A 580 -4.40 37.43 -23.97
N SER A 581 -3.16 37.90 -23.98
CA SER A 581 -2.81 39.31 -23.88
C SER A 581 -2.37 39.83 -25.25
N ASN A 582 -2.88 41.00 -25.65
CA ASN A 582 -2.47 41.70 -26.87
C ASN A 582 -1.20 42.56 -26.67
N TYR A 583 -0.50 42.40 -25.53
CA TYR A 583 0.70 43.17 -25.18
C TYR A 583 1.93 42.25 -25.13
N ASP A 584 3.07 42.72 -25.65
CA ASP A 584 4.38 42.06 -25.53
C ASP A 584 4.76 41.88 -24.05
N GLY A 585 4.56 40.67 -23.50
CA GLY A 585 4.82 40.33 -22.10
C GLY A 585 4.37 38.92 -21.75
N ALA A 586 4.61 38.50 -20.49
CA ALA A 586 4.17 37.19 -19.99
C ALA A 586 2.64 37.08 -19.95
N THR A 587 2.10 35.96 -20.41
CA THR A 587 0.67 35.65 -20.43
C THR A 587 0.14 35.53 -19.00
N PRO A 588 -0.80 36.39 -18.54
CA PRO A 588 -1.32 36.28 -17.18
C PRO A 588 -2.22 35.06 -17.02
N TYR A 589 -2.24 34.49 -15.82
CA TYR A 589 -3.10 33.37 -15.44
C TYR A 589 -4.34 33.91 -14.72
N GLU A 590 -5.48 33.26 -14.97
CA GLU A 590 -6.72 33.51 -14.26
C GLU A 590 -7.22 32.22 -13.64
N LEU A 591 -7.46 32.28 -12.33
CA LEU A 591 -8.20 31.29 -11.58
C LEU A 591 -9.67 31.69 -11.55
N GLU A 592 -10.57 30.79 -11.91
CA GLU A 592 -12.01 30.99 -11.88
C GLU A 592 -12.68 29.88 -11.06
N VAL A 593 -13.48 30.26 -10.06
CA VAL A 593 -14.29 29.31 -9.29
C VAL A 593 -15.49 28.89 -10.14
N LEU A 594 -15.62 27.58 -10.36
CA LEU A 594 -16.43 27.09 -11.48
C LEU A 594 -17.91 26.93 -11.15
N ASP A 595 -18.25 26.25 -10.06
CA ASP A 595 -19.61 25.82 -9.78
C ASP A 595 -20.28 26.58 -8.64
N GLN A 596 -21.61 26.53 -8.60
CA GLN A 596 -22.41 27.25 -7.62
C GLN A 596 -22.12 26.82 -6.18
N GLN A 597 -21.85 25.53 -5.93
CA GLN A 597 -21.54 25.03 -4.59
C GLN A 597 -20.18 25.57 -4.13
N SER A 598 -19.17 25.54 -5.00
CA SER A 598 -17.84 26.13 -4.74
C SER A 598 -17.91 27.64 -4.48
N ILE A 599 -18.75 28.39 -5.23
CA ILE A 599 -18.95 29.83 -4.97
C ILE A 599 -19.62 30.05 -3.61
N GLN A 600 -20.64 29.26 -3.27
CA GLN A 600 -21.32 29.36 -1.97
C GLN A 600 -20.35 29.06 -0.82
N LEU A 601 -19.59 27.97 -0.92
CA LEU A 601 -18.54 27.61 0.04
C LEU A 601 -17.49 28.69 0.17
N PHE A 602 -17.01 29.26 -0.95
CA PHE A 602 -16.07 30.37 -0.92
C PHE A 602 -16.63 31.56 -0.14
N ILE A 603 -17.89 31.94 -0.39
CA ILE A 603 -18.48 33.11 0.27
C ILE A 603 -18.73 32.85 1.76
N SER A 604 -19.15 31.65 2.14
CA SER A 604 -19.43 31.32 3.54
C SER A 604 -18.18 31.10 4.37
N GLU A 605 -17.15 30.45 3.81
CA GLU A 605 -15.94 30.05 4.55
C GLU A 605 -14.81 31.10 4.45
N ILE A 606 -14.72 31.85 3.34
CA ILE A 606 -13.56 32.71 3.04
C ILE A 606 -14.00 34.17 2.84
N GLY A 607 -14.89 34.44 1.88
CA GLY A 607 -15.29 35.79 1.49
C GLY A 607 -14.19 36.61 0.82
N ILE A 608 -14.46 37.89 0.56
CA ILE A 608 -13.49 38.86 0.05
C ILE A 608 -13.64 40.16 0.82
N PHE A 609 -12.58 40.54 1.53
CA PHE A 609 -12.57 41.79 2.28
C PHE A 609 -12.78 43.00 1.35
N SER A 610 -13.63 43.93 1.78
CA SER A 610 -14.03 45.15 1.07
C SER A 610 -14.92 44.96 -0.18
N LYS A 611 -15.30 43.71 -0.48
CA LYS A 611 -16.17 43.37 -1.64
C LYS A 611 -17.44 42.61 -1.18
N GLU A 612 -17.86 42.78 0.07
CA GLU A 612 -18.99 42.08 0.68
C GLU A 612 -20.30 42.33 -0.09
N GLN A 613 -20.56 43.57 -0.51
CA GLN A 613 -21.73 43.91 -1.32
C GLN A 613 -21.75 43.23 -2.69
N ALA A 614 -20.57 42.99 -3.28
CA ALA A 614 -20.47 42.30 -4.57
C ALA A 614 -20.76 40.80 -4.41
N LEU A 615 -20.28 40.19 -3.32
CA LEU A 615 -20.59 38.80 -2.97
C LEU A 615 -22.06 38.62 -2.63
N GLU A 616 -22.70 39.58 -1.94
CA GLU A 616 -24.12 39.52 -1.65
C GLU A 616 -24.97 39.52 -2.94
N LYS A 617 -24.62 40.36 -3.92
CA LYS A 617 -25.26 40.34 -5.25
C LYS A 617 -25.10 39.00 -5.96
N VAL A 618 -23.92 38.38 -5.84
CA VAL A 618 -23.66 37.04 -6.38
C VAL A 618 -24.53 35.99 -5.68
N LEU A 619 -24.63 36.02 -4.35
CA LEU A 619 -25.49 35.10 -3.58
C LEU A 619 -26.97 35.24 -3.93
N GLN A 620 -27.48 36.47 -4.04
CA GLN A 620 -28.87 36.73 -4.43
C GLN A 620 -29.18 36.12 -5.80
N LEU A 621 -28.30 36.31 -6.78
CA LEU A 621 -28.45 35.72 -8.11
C LEU A 621 -28.46 34.18 -8.08
N LEU A 622 -27.63 33.57 -7.23
CA LEU A 622 -27.54 32.12 -7.12
C LEU A 622 -28.77 31.52 -6.42
N ALA A 623 -29.40 32.25 -5.50
CA ALA A 623 -30.63 31.81 -4.83
C ALA A 623 -31.81 31.69 -5.82
N ASP A 624 -31.88 32.59 -6.80
CA ASP A 624 -32.96 32.65 -7.80
C ASP A 624 -32.75 31.68 -8.97
N LYS A 625 -31.59 31.02 -9.07
CA LYS A 625 -31.25 30.12 -10.18
C LYS A 625 -31.34 28.64 -9.80
N ALA A 626 -31.93 27.86 -10.70
CA ALA A 626 -31.83 26.40 -10.64
C ALA A 626 -30.36 25.98 -10.81
N GLN A 627 -29.88 25.09 -9.92
CA GLN A 627 -28.52 24.56 -9.96
C GLN A 627 -28.23 23.90 -11.33
N HIS A 628 -27.31 24.49 -12.10
CA HIS A 628 -26.83 23.89 -13.34
C HIS A 628 -25.79 22.81 -13.02
N THR A 629 -26.14 21.54 -13.26
CA THR A 629 -25.39 20.37 -12.77
C THR A 629 -24.33 19.83 -13.75
N ASN A 630 -23.99 20.53 -14.83
CA ASN A 630 -23.20 19.97 -15.93
C ASN A 630 -21.66 20.10 -15.80
N LYS A 631 -21.12 20.57 -14.66
CA LYS A 631 -19.67 20.77 -14.50
C LYS A 631 -18.96 19.63 -13.76
N ASP A 632 -19.56 19.11 -12.68
CA ASP A 632 -19.10 17.90 -11.98
C ASP A 632 -19.85 16.69 -12.54
N THR A 633 -19.28 16.10 -13.59
CA THR A 633 -19.92 15.04 -14.37
C THR A 633 -19.05 13.80 -14.41
N MET A 634 -19.69 12.65 -14.27
CA MET A 634 -19.05 11.35 -14.32
C MET A 634 -18.47 11.03 -15.71
N PRO A 635 -17.49 10.12 -15.80
CA PRO A 635 -16.99 9.60 -17.05
C PRO A 635 -18.08 8.87 -17.84
N GLU A 636 -17.88 8.75 -19.15
CA GLU A 636 -18.86 8.14 -20.05
C GLU A 636 -19.13 6.66 -19.73
N SER A 637 -18.15 5.93 -19.19
CA SER A 637 -18.32 4.54 -18.74
C SER A 637 -19.47 4.37 -17.74
N VAL A 638 -19.73 5.38 -16.90
CA VAL A 638 -20.83 5.35 -15.93
C VAL A 638 -22.19 5.41 -16.64
N ASN A 639 -22.29 6.12 -17.76
CA ASN A 639 -23.50 6.13 -18.57
C ASN A 639 -23.79 4.74 -19.14
N GLN A 640 -22.75 4.08 -19.64
CA GLN A 640 -22.84 2.71 -20.18
C GLN A 640 -23.26 1.73 -19.08
N TYR A 641 -22.67 1.82 -17.89
CA TYR A 641 -23.03 1.00 -16.72
C TYR A 641 -24.50 1.15 -16.33
N ILE A 642 -25.03 2.37 -16.31
CA ILE A 642 -26.44 2.63 -16.01
C ILE A 642 -27.37 2.01 -17.06
N LEU A 643 -27.00 2.08 -18.34
CA LEU A 643 -27.78 1.46 -19.41
C LEU A 643 -27.78 -0.07 -19.30
N LEU A 644 -26.62 -0.66 -19.00
CA LEU A 644 -26.47 -2.10 -18.72
C LEU A 644 -27.36 -2.53 -17.54
N LYS A 645 -27.29 -1.81 -16.41
CA LYS A 645 -28.09 -2.11 -15.22
C LYS A 645 -29.58 -1.90 -15.46
N LYS A 646 -29.98 -0.87 -16.21
CA LYS A 646 -31.39 -0.66 -16.59
C LYS A 646 -31.93 -1.88 -17.35
N ALA A 647 -31.13 -2.46 -18.25
CA ALA A 647 -31.55 -3.51 -19.17
C ALA A 647 -32.83 -3.12 -19.94
N ASP A 648 -33.77 -4.05 -20.11
CA ASP A 648 -35.01 -3.85 -20.88
C ASP A 648 -36.08 -3.05 -20.13
N ARG A 649 -35.90 -2.78 -18.83
CA ARG A 649 -36.88 -2.06 -18.00
C ARG A 649 -37.09 -0.63 -18.48
N SER A 650 -38.33 -0.15 -18.48
CA SER A 650 -38.59 1.25 -18.83
C SER A 650 -38.22 2.19 -17.69
N TRP A 651 -37.86 3.45 -17.99
CA TRP A 651 -37.63 4.45 -16.94
C TRP A 651 -38.87 4.63 -16.06
N ARG A 652 -40.06 4.52 -16.63
CA ARG A 652 -41.32 4.60 -15.90
C ARG A 652 -41.47 3.49 -14.87
N GLU A 653 -41.13 2.25 -15.22
CA GLU A 653 -41.12 1.12 -14.29
C GLU A 653 -40.16 1.35 -13.12
N LEU A 654 -38.94 1.83 -13.38
CA LEU A 654 -37.95 2.09 -12.33
C LEU A 654 -38.41 3.18 -11.36
N PHE A 655 -39.01 4.26 -11.86
CA PHE A 655 -39.55 5.31 -10.99
C PHE A 655 -40.72 4.81 -10.13
N ILE A 656 -41.62 4.01 -10.69
CA ILE A 656 -42.73 3.40 -9.94
C ILE A 656 -42.21 2.44 -8.88
N ALA A 657 -41.24 1.60 -9.22
CA ALA A 657 -40.62 0.66 -8.29
C ALA A 657 -39.94 1.36 -7.11
N ALA A 658 -39.32 2.52 -7.35
CA ALA A 658 -38.72 3.37 -6.32
C ALA A 658 -39.72 4.27 -5.57
N GLY A 659 -41.04 4.20 -5.87
CA GLY A 659 -42.05 5.03 -5.24
C GLY A 659 -41.99 6.52 -5.62
N LYS A 660 -41.38 6.87 -6.76
CA LYS A 660 -41.19 8.25 -7.22
C LYS A 660 -42.13 8.61 -8.36
N ALA A 661 -42.52 9.89 -8.42
CA ALA A 661 -43.29 10.42 -9.54
C ALA A 661 -42.44 10.43 -10.82
N TYR A 662 -42.94 9.80 -11.89
CA TYR A 662 -42.28 9.78 -13.19
C TYR A 662 -42.45 11.14 -13.92
N PRO A 663 -41.36 11.82 -14.31
CA PRO A 663 -41.44 13.08 -15.05
C PRO A 663 -41.94 12.87 -16.49
N GLU A 664 -42.83 13.74 -16.96
CA GLU A 664 -43.34 13.69 -18.33
C GLU A 664 -42.22 13.97 -19.35
N GLY A 665 -42.06 13.10 -20.36
CA GLY A 665 -41.00 13.24 -21.37
C GLY A 665 -39.57 12.97 -20.88
N TYR A 666 -39.39 12.25 -19.75
CA TYR A 666 -38.07 11.98 -19.16
C TYR A 666 -37.12 11.26 -20.13
N ASN A 667 -36.04 11.94 -20.52
CA ASN A 667 -34.90 11.35 -21.24
C ASN A 667 -33.59 11.73 -20.52
N PRO A 668 -32.83 10.75 -20.01
CA PRO A 668 -31.60 11.03 -19.29
C PRO A 668 -30.38 11.33 -20.17
N HIS A 669 -30.50 11.21 -21.51
CA HIS A 669 -29.42 11.49 -22.47
C HIS A 669 -28.14 10.68 -22.20
N LEU A 670 -28.30 9.36 -22.00
CA LEU A 670 -27.19 8.45 -21.70
C LEU A 670 -26.49 7.87 -22.94
N HIS A 671 -27.10 7.97 -24.12
CA HIS A 671 -26.56 7.41 -25.38
C HIS A 671 -26.93 8.29 -26.59
N GLY A 672 -26.26 8.04 -27.73
CA GLY A 672 -26.46 8.75 -29.00
C GLY A 672 -25.68 10.06 -29.11
N GLU A 673 -25.87 10.82 -30.20
CA GLU A 673 -25.13 12.06 -30.50
C GLU A 673 -25.30 13.16 -29.43
N ASN A 674 -26.33 13.06 -28.58
CA ASN A 674 -26.60 14.00 -27.50
C ASN A 674 -26.24 13.43 -26.11
N ALA A 675 -25.44 12.35 -26.03
CA ALA A 675 -25.00 11.78 -24.76
C ALA A 675 -24.24 12.81 -23.92
N ARG A 676 -24.48 12.82 -22.61
CA ARG A 676 -23.80 13.74 -21.68
C ARG A 676 -23.37 13.01 -20.41
N GLY A 677 -22.23 13.41 -19.86
CA GLY A 677 -21.81 12.94 -18.54
C GLY A 677 -22.87 13.25 -17.48
N ILE A 678 -23.14 12.27 -16.62
CA ILE A 678 -24.16 12.38 -15.58
C ILE A 678 -23.60 13.18 -14.40
N SER A 679 -24.40 14.10 -13.87
CA SER A 679 -24.04 14.82 -12.66
C SER A 679 -24.20 13.97 -11.41
N ARG A 680 -23.41 14.25 -10.38
CA ARG A 680 -23.45 13.54 -9.10
C ARG A 680 -24.85 13.43 -8.48
N ARG A 681 -25.65 14.51 -8.56
CA ARG A 681 -27.06 14.52 -8.11
C ARG A 681 -27.95 13.57 -8.92
N ARG A 682 -27.76 13.50 -10.24
CA ARG A 682 -28.49 12.56 -11.09
C ARG A 682 -28.01 11.13 -10.87
N LEU A 683 -26.72 10.95 -10.58
CA LEU A 683 -26.14 9.66 -10.23
C LEU A 683 -26.78 9.08 -8.96
N ALA A 684 -26.95 9.88 -7.91
CA ALA A 684 -27.66 9.48 -6.70
C ALA A 684 -29.13 9.08 -6.97
N LEU A 685 -29.81 9.77 -7.89
CA LEU A 685 -31.13 9.35 -8.34
C LEU A 685 -31.08 7.98 -9.04
N PHE A 686 -30.10 7.73 -9.91
CA PHE A 686 -29.95 6.41 -10.55
C PHE A 686 -29.59 5.31 -9.56
N ALA A 687 -28.75 5.60 -8.56
CA ALA A 687 -28.42 4.68 -7.49
C ALA A 687 -29.68 4.21 -6.75
N GLU A 688 -30.57 5.15 -6.41
CA GLU A 688 -31.85 4.84 -5.75
C GLU A 688 -32.84 4.10 -6.67
N LEU A 689 -32.93 4.52 -7.94
CA LEU A 689 -33.82 3.89 -8.93
C LEU A 689 -33.41 2.45 -9.27
N LEU A 690 -32.10 2.18 -9.27
CA LEU A 690 -31.54 0.87 -9.62
C LEU A 690 -31.18 0.02 -8.39
N GLN A 691 -31.21 0.60 -7.19
CA GLN A 691 -30.73 0.01 -5.93
C GLN A 691 -29.30 -0.51 -6.08
N ASP A 692 -28.38 0.36 -6.52
CA ASP A 692 -27.02 -0.01 -6.88
C ASP A 692 -25.98 0.71 -6.00
N ASP A 693 -25.23 -0.07 -5.24
CA ASP A 693 -24.25 0.43 -4.28
C ASP A 693 -23.06 1.14 -4.95
N TYR A 694 -22.63 0.67 -6.13
CA TYR A 694 -21.54 1.31 -6.87
C TYR A 694 -21.91 2.74 -7.30
N LEU A 695 -23.12 2.93 -7.85
CA LEU A 695 -23.61 4.26 -8.21
C LEU A 695 -23.78 5.15 -6.96
N GLN A 696 -24.19 4.55 -5.84
CA GLN A 696 -24.32 5.26 -4.57
C GLN A 696 -22.96 5.75 -4.07
N GLN A 697 -21.95 4.88 -4.02
CA GLN A 697 -20.57 5.20 -3.62
C GLN A 697 -19.98 6.29 -4.52
N LEU A 698 -20.07 6.12 -5.85
CA LEU A 698 -19.56 7.11 -6.79
C LEU A 698 -20.29 8.47 -6.68
N SER A 699 -21.56 8.47 -6.25
CA SER A 699 -22.30 9.72 -5.98
C SER A 699 -21.82 10.43 -4.71
N LEU A 700 -21.24 9.71 -3.77
CA LEU A 700 -20.70 10.23 -2.51
C LEU A 700 -19.17 10.41 -2.55
N SER A 701 -18.50 9.99 -3.63
CA SER A 701 -17.04 9.99 -3.75
C SER A 701 -16.39 11.35 -3.54
N ASP A 702 -15.16 11.32 -3.05
CA ASP A 702 -14.28 12.50 -2.88
C ASP A 702 -13.54 12.88 -4.17
N LEU A 703 -13.87 12.24 -5.29
CA LEU A 703 -13.19 12.41 -6.58
C LEU A 703 -13.99 13.29 -7.54
N TYR A 704 -13.27 14.13 -8.27
CA TYR A 704 -13.71 14.90 -9.43
C TYR A 704 -13.10 14.28 -10.69
N TRP A 705 -13.89 14.15 -11.75
CA TRP A 705 -13.44 13.55 -13.02
C TRP A 705 -13.09 14.64 -14.01
N ASP A 706 -11.78 14.94 -14.08
CA ASP A 706 -11.24 16.03 -14.88
C ASP A 706 -10.70 15.55 -16.22
N GLU A 707 -10.92 16.32 -17.27
CA GLU A 707 -10.53 15.97 -18.64
C GLU A 707 -9.05 16.28 -18.87
N ILE A 708 -8.29 15.38 -19.50
CA ILE A 708 -6.92 15.65 -19.93
C ILE A 708 -6.97 16.53 -21.18
N VAL A 709 -6.30 17.68 -21.13
CA VAL A 709 -6.24 18.63 -22.26
C VAL A 709 -4.90 18.61 -22.98
N ALA A 710 -3.84 18.10 -22.35
CA ALA A 710 -2.53 17.97 -22.97
C ALA A 710 -1.71 16.84 -22.34
N ILE A 711 -0.93 16.14 -23.17
CA ILE A 711 0.12 15.19 -22.76
C ILE A 711 1.36 15.57 -23.57
N GLU A 712 2.36 16.15 -22.91
CA GLU A 712 3.52 16.78 -23.57
C GLU A 712 4.82 16.11 -23.12
N PRO A 713 5.70 15.65 -24.04
CA PRO A 713 7.00 15.14 -23.66
C PRO A 713 7.85 16.25 -23.03
N GLN A 714 8.54 15.94 -21.94
CA GLN A 714 9.40 16.86 -21.19
C GLN A 714 10.88 16.48 -21.23
N GLY A 715 11.23 15.44 -22.00
CA GLY A 715 12.57 14.85 -22.03
C GLY A 715 12.86 14.04 -20.76
N ASP A 716 14.14 13.74 -20.56
CA ASP A 716 14.61 12.93 -19.45
C ASP A 716 14.76 13.80 -18.20
N LYS A 717 14.15 13.38 -17.10
CA LYS A 717 14.22 14.07 -15.80
C LYS A 717 14.38 13.07 -14.68
N GLN A 718 15.01 13.51 -13.59
CA GLN A 718 15.07 12.75 -12.34
C GLN A 718 13.66 12.37 -11.88
N VAL A 719 13.43 11.11 -11.53
CA VAL A 719 12.14 10.56 -11.10
C VAL A 719 12.28 9.73 -9.82
N TYR A 720 11.18 9.64 -9.09
CA TYR A 720 11.08 8.91 -7.85
C TYR A 720 9.80 8.08 -7.82
N ASP A 721 9.77 7.08 -6.95
CA ASP A 721 8.57 6.30 -6.66
C ASP A 721 8.35 6.09 -5.15
N LEU A 722 7.08 5.92 -4.78
CA LEU A 722 6.64 5.61 -3.42
C LEU A 722 5.86 4.30 -3.40
N THR A 723 6.20 3.43 -2.45
CA THR A 723 5.39 2.24 -2.18
C THR A 723 4.37 2.53 -1.10
N VAL A 724 3.10 2.29 -1.41
CA VAL A 724 1.97 2.47 -0.50
C VAL A 724 1.33 1.11 -0.19
N PRO A 725 1.26 0.69 1.08
CA PRO A 725 0.58 -0.54 1.47
C PRO A 725 -0.96 -0.40 1.30
N ASP A 726 -1.63 -1.53 1.13
CA ASP A 726 -3.10 -1.71 1.05
C ASP A 726 -3.78 -1.07 -0.17
N THR A 727 -3.65 0.24 -0.36
CA THR A 727 -4.36 0.98 -1.43
C THR A 727 -3.55 1.09 -2.72
N HIS A 728 -2.22 0.92 -2.64
CA HIS A 728 -1.27 0.99 -3.77
C HIS A 728 -1.35 2.26 -4.62
N ASN A 729 -1.93 3.32 -4.09
CA ASN A 729 -2.12 4.58 -4.78
C ASN A 729 -1.93 5.76 -3.84
N PHE A 730 -1.64 6.93 -4.37
CA PHE A 730 -1.55 8.17 -3.61
C PHE A 730 -1.87 9.40 -4.46
N ILE A 731 -2.00 10.56 -3.82
CA ILE A 731 -2.24 11.85 -4.47
C ILE A 731 -0.92 12.62 -4.57
N ALA A 732 -0.55 13.00 -5.80
CA ALA A 732 0.56 13.89 -6.09
C ALA A 732 0.10 14.99 -7.06
N GLU A 733 0.52 16.23 -6.85
CA GLU A 733 0.10 17.40 -7.66
C GLU A 733 -1.42 17.47 -7.87
N ASP A 734 -2.17 17.12 -6.82
CA ASP A 734 -3.63 17.04 -6.82
C ASP A 734 -4.21 16.05 -7.88
N ILE A 735 -3.52 14.96 -8.18
CA ILE A 735 -3.93 13.87 -9.11
C ILE A 735 -3.66 12.47 -8.48
N CYS A 736 -4.51 11.47 -8.75
CA CYS A 736 -4.43 10.12 -8.18
C CYS A 736 -3.60 9.13 -9.06
N ILE A 737 -2.71 8.32 -8.46
CA ILE A 737 -1.69 7.47 -9.16
C ILE A 737 -1.35 6.11 -8.47
N HIS A 738 -0.86 5.01 -9.12
CA HIS A 738 -0.86 3.57 -8.60
C HIS A 738 0.38 2.60 -8.90
N ASN A 739 0.63 1.45 -8.19
CA ASN A 739 1.77 0.40 -8.28
C ASN A 739 1.47 -1.06 -8.93
N THR A 740 2.38 -1.93 -9.53
CA THR A 740 2.08 -3.22 -10.38
C THR A 740 3.27 -4.28 -10.50
N THR A 741 3.27 -5.47 -11.22
CA THR A 741 2.83 -6.93 -11.08
C THR A 741 3.56 -7.94 -12.05
N PHE A 742 4.20 -9.05 -11.61
CA PHE A 742 4.80 -10.13 -12.49
C PHE A 742 4.25 -11.54 -12.22
N ALA A 743 4.13 -11.95 -10.96
CA ALA A 743 3.77 -13.32 -10.59
C ALA A 743 2.39 -13.79 -11.09
N MET A 744 1.51 -12.83 -11.40
CA MET A 744 0.17 -13.12 -11.89
C MET A 744 0.16 -13.81 -13.27
N ASN A 745 1.14 -13.53 -14.15
CA ASN A 745 1.18 -14.19 -15.47
C ASN A 745 1.62 -15.66 -15.41
N LEU A 746 2.40 -16.04 -14.39
CA LEU A 746 2.79 -17.45 -14.18
C LEU A 746 1.57 -18.29 -13.78
N CYS A 747 0.76 -17.78 -12.83
CA CYS A 747 -0.46 -18.45 -12.37
C CYS A 747 -1.51 -18.57 -13.49
N GLU A 748 -1.61 -17.56 -14.34
CA GLU A 748 -2.45 -17.54 -15.53
C GLU A 748 -2.11 -18.69 -16.49
N HIS A 749 -0.83 -18.85 -16.83
CA HIS A 749 -0.39 -19.90 -17.73
C HIS A 749 -0.63 -21.31 -17.14
N ALA A 750 -0.27 -21.52 -15.87
CA ALA A 750 -0.44 -22.81 -15.21
C ALA A 750 -1.92 -23.20 -15.11
N ALA A 751 -2.82 -22.26 -14.80
CA ALA A 751 -4.24 -22.56 -14.62
C ALA A 751 -4.95 -23.00 -15.91
N LEU A 752 -4.45 -22.63 -17.08
CA LEU A 752 -5.04 -23.02 -18.37
C LEU A 752 -4.45 -24.29 -18.97
N ASN A 753 -3.19 -24.61 -18.64
CA ASN A 753 -2.47 -25.71 -19.29
C ASN A 753 -2.30 -26.94 -18.38
N GLU A 754 -2.53 -26.81 -17.07
CA GLU A 754 -2.41 -27.91 -16.12
C GLU A 754 -3.77 -28.53 -15.76
N ASP A 755 -3.78 -29.83 -15.53
CA ASP A 755 -5.01 -30.58 -15.21
C ASP A 755 -5.51 -30.35 -13.77
N LYS A 756 -4.65 -29.86 -12.88
CA LYS A 756 -4.96 -29.66 -11.45
C LYS A 756 -5.14 -28.17 -11.13
N PRO A 757 -5.91 -27.84 -10.08
CA PRO A 757 -6.18 -26.45 -9.76
C PRO A 757 -4.94 -25.68 -9.28
N VAL A 758 -4.83 -24.42 -9.68
CA VAL A 758 -3.92 -23.42 -9.12
C VAL A 758 -4.61 -22.70 -7.96
N VAL A 759 -3.91 -22.50 -6.84
CA VAL A 759 -4.43 -21.77 -5.67
C VAL A 759 -3.63 -20.49 -5.44
N ILE A 760 -4.32 -19.37 -5.33
CA ILE A 760 -3.72 -18.04 -5.13
C ILE A 760 -4.18 -17.49 -3.78
N PHE A 761 -3.23 -17.23 -2.89
CA PHE A 761 -3.45 -16.48 -1.65
C PHE A 761 -2.96 -15.06 -1.84
N SER A 762 -3.89 -14.13 -1.99
CA SER A 762 -3.58 -12.72 -2.18
C SER A 762 -3.84 -11.97 -0.88
N LEU A 763 -2.76 -11.73 -0.12
CA LEU A 763 -2.83 -10.95 1.11
C LEU A 763 -2.79 -9.43 0.83
N GLU A 764 -2.43 -9.04 -0.39
CA GLU A 764 -2.27 -7.64 -0.82
C GLU A 764 -3.45 -7.15 -1.68
N MET A 765 -3.95 -7.96 -2.63
CA MET A 765 -4.97 -7.52 -3.60
C MET A 765 -6.31 -8.30 -3.51
N PRO A 766 -7.47 -7.63 -3.68
CA PRO A 766 -8.77 -8.32 -3.76
C PRO A 766 -8.88 -9.25 -4.97
N ALA A 767 -9.65 -10.34 -4.83
CA ALA A 767 -9.80 -11.35 -5.88
C ALA A 767 -10.33 -10.80 -7.22
N GLU A 768 -11.21 -9.80 -7.17
CA GLU A 768 -11.77 -9.16 -8.38
C GLU A 768 -10.70 -8.42 -9.19
N GLN A 769 -9.78 -7.70 -8.53
CA GLN A 769 -8.72 -6.96 -9.21
C GLN A 769 -7.71 -7.90 -9.90
N ILE A 770 -7.45 -9.04 -9.26
CA ILE A 770 -6.66 -10.13 -9.81
C ILE A 770 -7.33 -10.69 -11.06
N MET A 771 -8.63 -10.98 -10.99
CA MET A 771 -9.38 -11.55 -12.11
C MET A 771 -9.40 -10.60 -13.31
N MET A 772 -9.60 -9.30 -13.09
CA MET A 772 -9.56 -8.30 -14.18
C MET A 772 -8.18 -8.24 -14.85
N ARG A 773 -7.10 -8.33 -14.07
CA ARG A 773 -5.72 -8.39 -14.59
C ARG A 773 -5.48 -9.65 -15.43
N MET A 774 -5.97 -10.80 -14.98
CA MET A 774 -5.85 -12.06 -15.70
C MET A 774 -6.66 -12.06 -17.00
N LEU A 775 -7.89 -11.55 -16.99
CA LEU A 775 -8.71 -11.45 -18.21
C LEU A 775 -8.09 -10.52 -19.25
N ALA A 776 -7.50 -9.40 -18.81
CA ALA A 776 -6.75 -8.50 -19.68
C ALA A 776 -5.52 -9.16 -20.31
N SER A 777 -4.69 -9.78 -19.47
CA SER A 777 -3.48 -10.47 -19.93
C SER A 777 -3.82 -11.60 -20.90
N LEU A 778 -4.77 -12.48 -20.55
CA LEU A 778 -5.18 -13.63 -21.36
C LEU A 778 -5.82 -13.22 -22.68
N GLY A 779 -6.72 -12.25 -22.63
CA GLY A 779 -7.39 -11.74 -23.83
C GLY A 779 -6.44 -10.95 -24.74
N LYS A 780 -5.24 -10.60 -24.25
CA LYS A 780 -4.38 -9.53 -24.82
C LYS A 780 -5.22 -8.29 -25.09
N ILE A 781 -6.11 -8.03 -24.15
CA ILE A 781 -6.98 -6.87 -24.16
C ILE A 781 -6.32 -5.91 -23.22
N ASN A 782 -6.17 -4.68 -23.68
CA ASN A 782 -5.65 -3.60 -22.88
C ASN A 782 -6.34 -3.62 -21.50
N GLN A 783 -5.53 -3.64 -20.42
CA GLN A 783 -6.04 -3.82 -19.06
C GLN A 783 -7.01 -2.73 -18.65
N THR A 784 -6.86 -1.55 -19.24
CA THR A 784 -7.89 -0.56 -19.25
C THR A 784 -9.19 -1.19 -19.69
N LYS A 785 -9.34 -1.53 -20.98
CA LYS A 785 -10.62 -1.83 -21.63
C LYS A 785 -11.44 -2.88 -20.87
N VAL A 786 -10.77 -3.87 -20.30
CA VAL A 786 -11.38 -4.91 -19.45
C VAL A 786 -12.00 -4.35 -18.17
N ARG A 787 -11.27 -3.49 -17.44
CA ARG A 787 -11.74 -2.90 -16.18
C ARG A 787 -12.85 -1.86 -16.38
N THR A 788 -12.98 -1.32 -17.58
CA THR A 788 -13.99 -0.30 -17.91
C THR A 788 -15.27 -0.83 -18.50
N GLY A 789 -15.20 -2.00 -19.13
CA GLY A 789 -16.27 -2.54 -19.97
C GLY A 789 -16.37 -1.92 -21.37
N GLN A 790 -15.49 -1.00 -21.78
CA GLN A 790 -15.37 -0.45 -23.14
C GLN A 790 -14.59 -1.41 -24.04
N LEU A 791 -15.19 -2.57 -24.25
CA LEU A 791 -14.68 -3.61 -25.13
C LEU A 791 -15.35 -3.41 -26.49
N ASP A 792 -14.56 -3.28 -27.55
CA ASP A 792 -15.10 -3.35 -28.92
C ASP A 792 -15.59 -4.78 -29.23
N ASP A 793 -16.29 -4.99 -30.35
CA ASP A 793 -16.85 -6.31 -30.68
C ASP A 793 -15.76 -7.41 -30.76
N ASP A 794 -14.52 -7.06 -31.12
CA ASP A 794 -13.38 -7.99 -31.15
C ASP A 794 -12.84 -8.26 -29.73
N ASP A 795 -12.69 -7.23 -28.90
CA ASP A 795 -12.30 -7.37 -27.51
C ASP A 795 -13.35 -8.14 -26.70
N TRP A 796 -14.65 -7.93 -26.95
CA TRP A 796 -15.72 -8.67 -26.31
C TRP A 796 -15.73 -10.13 -26.75
N ALA A 797 -15.43 -10.40 -28.03
CA ALA A 797 -15.24 -11.75 -28.53
C ALA A 797 -14.03 -12.44 -27.87
N ARG A 798 -12.89 -11.74 -27.76
CA ARG A 798 -11.69 -12.22 -27.07
C ARG A 798 -11.95 -12.45 -25.58
N LEU A 799 -12.58 -11.51 -24.89
CA LEU A 799 -12.91 -11.61 -23.46
C LEU A 799 -13.88 -12.75 -23.21
N SER A 800 -14.93 -12.88 -24.01
CA SER A 800 -15.89 -13.98 -23.91
C SER A 800 -15.22 -15.33 -24.19
N ALA A 801 -14.32 -15.39 -25.17
CA ALA A 801 -13.54 -16.59 -25.46
C ALA A 801 -12.61 -16.93 -24.29
N THR A 802 -11.94 -15.94 -23.70
CA THR A 802 -11.08 -16.10 -22.52
C THR A 802 -11.87 -16.54 -21.29
N MET A 803 -13.01 -15.91 -20.99
CA MET A 803 -13.89 -16.30 -19.88
C MET A 803 -14.41 -17.72 -20.06
N LYS A 804 -14.81 -18.07 -21.29
CA LYS A 804 -15.24 -19.43 -21.61
C LYS A 804 -14.10 -20.43 -21.40
N SER A 805 -12.89 -20.11 -21.90
CA SER A 805 -11.69 -20.93 -21.68
C SER A 805 -11.40 -21.09 -20.19
N MET A 806 -11.53 -20.03 -19.40
CA MET A 806 -11.26 -20.05 -17.96
C MET A 806 -12.35 -20.81 -17.18
N LEU A 807 -13.62 -20.76 -17.61
CA LEU A 807 -14.70 -21.53 -17.00
C LEU A 807 -14.65 -23.01 -17.38
N GLU A 808 -14.20 -23.33 -18.60
CA GLU A 808 -14.11 -24.72 -19.10
C GLU A 808 -12.82 -25.41 -18.64
N GLN A 809 -11.70 -24.67 -18.57
CA GLN A 809 -10.36 -25.22 -18.34
C GLN A 809 -9.64 -24.59 -17.14
N GLY A 810 -9.95 -23.34 -16.79
CA GLY A 810 -9.30 -22.57 -15.73
C GLY A 810 -9.66 -23.07 -14.33
N LYS A 811 -8.93 -24.07 -13.86
CA LYS A 811 -9.07 -24.60 -12.51
C LYS A 811 -8.26 -23.69 -11.58
N MET A 812 -8.88 -22.64 -11.05
CA MET A 812 -8.22 -21.67 -10.18
C MET A 812 -9.07 -21.33 -8.95
N TYR A 813 -8.41 -21.21 -7.80
CA TYR A 813 -9.01 -20.74 -6.55
C TYR A 813 -8.25 -19.51 -6.06
N ILE A 814 -8.96 -18.43 -5.75
CA ILE A 814 -8.39 -17.21 -5.19
C ILE A 814 -8.94 -17.02 -3.78
N ASP A 815 -8.06 -16.71 -2.85
CA ASP A 815 -8.35 -16.41 -1.46
C ASP A 815 -7.68 -15.09 -1.08
N ASP A 816 -8.49 -14.05 -0.83
CA ASP A 816 -8.04 -12.69 -0.53
C ASP A 816 -8.12 -12.34 0.97
N SER A 817 -8.08 -13.37 1.83
CA SER A 817 -8.06 -13.19 3.28
C SER A 817 -6.73 -12.55 3.74
N SER A 818 -6.81 -11.48 4.54
CA SER A 818 -5.64 -10.81 5.10
C SER A 818 -5.09 -11.51 6.35
N GLY A 819 -3.79 -11.32 6.62
CA GLY A 819 -3.16 -11.77 7.86
C GLY A 819 -3.09 -13.29 8.06
N LEU A 820 -3.11 -14.07 6.97
CA LEU A 820 -3.10 -15.54 7.04
C LEU A 820 -1.86 -16.09 7.75
N THR A 821 -2.10 -17.09 8.59
CA THR A 821 -1.06 -17.92 9.20
C THR A 821 -0.66 -19.05 8.25
N PRO A 822 0.58 -19.58 8.34
CA PRO A 822 1.00 -20.74 7.53
C PRO A 822 0.11 -21.98 7.72
N THR A 823 -0.44 -22.18 8.91
CA THR A 823 -1.35 -23.27 9.24
C THR A 823 -2.68 -23.14 8.49
N GLU A 824 -3.24 -21.94 8.41
CA GLU A 824 -4.48 -21.68 7.65
C GLU A 824 -4.27 -21.92 6.16
N VAL A 825 -3.16 -21.42 5.59
CA VAL A 825 -2.78 -21.69 4.20
C VAL A 825 -2.71 -23.20 3.95
N ARG A 826 -2.03 -23.95 4.82
CA ARG A 826 -1.93 -25.42 4.73
C ARG A 826 -3.30 -26.10 4.80
N SER A 827 -4.17 -25.72 5.73
CA SER A 827 -5.51 -26.31 5.88
C SER A 827 -6.38 -26.06 4.64
N ARG A 828 -6.39 -24.82 4.13
CA ARG A 828 -7.15 -24.43 2.93
C ARG A 828 -6.64 -25.13 1.66
N SER A 829 -5.32 -25.19 1.47
CA SER A 829 -4.71 -25.92 0.34
C SER A 829 -4.99 -27.42 0.40
N ARG A 830 -4.93 -28.06 1.58
CA ARG A 830 -5.27 -29.48 1.74
C ARG A 830 -6.71 -29.78 1.37
N ARG A 831 -7.65 -28.92 1.75
CA ARG A 831 -9.06 -29.06 1.40
C ARG A 831 -9.24 -29.08 -0.13
N ILE A 832 -8.67 -28.10 -0.81
CA ILE A 832 -8.74 -28.00 -2.28
C ILE A 832 -8.07 -29.21 -2.95
N ALA A 833 -6.89 -29.62 -2.46
CA ALA A 833 -6.17 -30.79 -2.99
C ALA A 833 -6.97 -32.09 -2.82
N ARG A 834 -7.66 -32.27 -1.68
CA ARG A 834 -8.52 -33.45 -1.43
C ARG A 834 -9.69 -33.50 -2.40
N ASP A 835 -10.34 -32.35 -2.62
CA ASP A 835 -11.53 -32.28 -3.47
C ASP A 835 -11.20 -32.49 -4.96
N HIS A 836 -9.97 -32.17 -5.38
CA HIS A 836 -9.56 -32.18 -6.79
C HIS A 836 -8.45 -33.18 -7.14
N GLY A 837 -8.03 -34.04 -6.22
CA GLY A 837 -6.96 -35.03 -6.46
C GLY A 837 -5.56 -34.42 -6.58
N GLY A 838 -5.35 -33.22 -6.02
CA GLY A 838 -4.07 -32.50 -5.98
C GLY A 838 -4.20 -31.03 -6.39
N ILE A 839 -3.08 -30.33 -6.37
CA ILE A 839 -2.92 -28.92 -6.78
C ILE A 839 -1.76 -28.87 -7.78
N SER A 840 -1.87 -28.04 -8.82
CA SER A 840 -0.78 -27.81 -9.77
C SER A 840 0.22 -26.81 -9.22
N MET A 841 -0.24 -25.70 -8.65
CA MET A 841 0.62 -24.64 -8.11
C MET A 841 -0.08 -23.89 -6.98
N ILE A 842 0.69 -23.44 -6.00
CA ILE A 842 0.23 -22.49 -4.96
C ILE A 842 1.01 -21.19 -5.13
N MET A 843 0.34 -20.05 -5.13
CA MET A 843 0.96 -18.72 -5.14
C MET A 843 0.55 -17.92 -3.90
N ILE A 844 1.51 -17.18 -3.32
CA ILE A 844 1.31 -16.35 -2.12
C ILE A 844 1.87 -14.95 -2.36
N ASP A 845 0.99 -13.94 -2.27
CA ASP A 845 1.30 -12.51 -2.50
C ASP A 845 1.01 -11.65 -1.26
N TYR A 846 2.00 -11.18 -0.49
CA TYR A 846 3.41 -11.57 -0.44
C TYR A 846 3.77 -12.11 0.95
N LEU A 847 4.88 -12.85 1.05
CA LEU A 847 5.26 -13.62 2.23
C LEU A 847 5.33 -12.76 3.49
N GLN A 848 5.80 -11.52 3.36
CA GLN A 848 5.90 -10.59 4.48
C GLN A 848 4.55 -10.02 4.99
N LEU A 849 3.40 -10.36 4.41
CA LEU A 849 2.10 -10.03 5.02
C LEU A 849 1.55 -11.14 5.91
N MET A 850 2.16 -12.33 5.87
CA MET A 850 1.79 -13.42 6.75
C MET A 850 2.20 -13.13 8.20
N ARG A 851 1.43 -13.68 9.14
CA ARG A 851 1.62 -13.50 10.58
C ARG A 851 1.73 -14.84 11.30
N VAL A 852 2.60 -14.92 12.30
CA VAL A 852 2.68 -16.03 13.26
C VAL A 852 2.48 -15.44 14.65
N PRO A 853 1.27 -15.56 15.25
CA PRO A 853 0.93 -14.89 16.52
C PRO A 853 1.92 -15.16 17.66
N ALA A 854 2.53 -16.35 17.69
CA ALA A 854 3.48 -16.77 18.71
C ALA A 854 4.88 -16.11 18.61
N LEU A 855 5.25 -15.52 17.46
CA LEU A 855 6.60 -15.02 17.16
C LEU A 855 6.63 -13.52 16.78
N SER A 856 5.57 -12.78 17.11
CA SER A 856 5.36 -11.39 16.67
C SER A 856 6.46 -10.40 17.09
N GLU A 857 7.26 -10.71 18.11
CA GLU A 857 8.35 -9.85 18.60
C GLU A 857 9.64 -9.96 17.77
N ASN A 858 9.85 -11.04 17.00
CA ASN A 858 11.07 -11.24 16.23
C ASN A 858 10.77 -11.66 14.79
N ARG A 859 10.81 -10.65 13.91
CA ARG A 859 10.44 -10.80 12.51
C ARG A 859 11.29 -11.81 11.74
N THR A 860 12.58 -11.92 12.02
CA THR A 860 13.47 -12.87 11.35
C THR A 860 13.08 -14.32 11.67
N LEU A 861 12.71 -14.59 12.92
CA LEU A 861 12.24 -15.93 13.34
C LEU A 861 10.85 -16.23 12.78
N GLU A 862 9.97 -15.23 12.75
CA GLU A 862 8.64 -15.35 12.13
C GLU A 862 8.74 -15.75 10.65
N ILE A 863 9.59 -15.07 9.88
CA ILE A 863 9.83 -15.36 8.47
C ILE A 863 10.48 -16.74 8.27
N ALA A 864 11.40 -17.14 9.15
CA ALA A 864 12.01 -18.48 9.11
C ALA A 864 10.98 -19.60 9.33
N GLU A 865 10.00 -19.38 10.21
CA GLU A 865 8.93 -20.33 10.44
C GLU A 865 7.99 -20.41 9.23
N ILE A 866 7.66 -19.25 8.65
CA ILE A 866 6.85 -19.17 7.41
C ILE A 866 7.54 -19.93 6.27
N SER A 867 8.82 -19.67 5.99
CA SER A 867 9.55 -20.32 4.88
C SER A 867 9.61 -21.84 5.05
N ARG A 868 9.90 -22.34 6.26
CA ARG A 868 9.91 -23.78 6.55
C ARG A 868 8.54 -24.41 6.39
N SER A 869 7.49 -23.76 6.90
CA SER A 869 6.12 -24.26 6.77
C SER A 869 5.68 -24.32 5.31
N LEU A 870 6.01 -23.32 4.50
CA LEU A 870 5.71 -23.32 3.06
C LEU A 870 6.50 -24.40 2.31
N LYS A 871 7.77 -24.63 2.66
CA LYS A 871 8.56 -25.74 2.08
C LYS A 871 7.98 -27.11 2.47
N SER A 872 7.53 -27.25 3.71
CA SER A 872 6.84 -28.47 4.16
C SER A 872 5.53 -28.68 3.41
N LEU A 873 4.76 -27.62 3.18
CA LEU A 873 3.53 -27.65 2.41
C LEU A 873 3.78 -28.12 0.96
N ALA A 874 4.81 -27.57 0.31
CA ALA A 874 5.22 -27.96 -1.04
C ALA A 874 5.54 -29.47 -1.11
N LYS A 875 6.35 -29.97 -0.17
CA LYS A 875 6.72 -31.39 -0.07
C LYS A 875 5.52 -32.28 0.15
N GLU A 876 4.61 -31.87 1.01
CA GLU A 876 3.45 -32.65 1.40
C GLU A 876 2.43 -32.76 0.25
N LEU A 877 2.08 -31.64 -0.38
CA LEU A 877 1.11 -31.59 -1.46
C LEU A 877 1.70 -31.98 -2.82
N LYS A 878 3.01 -32.17 -2.90
CA LYS A 878 3.76 -32.48 -4.12
C LYS A 878 3.44 -31.49 -5.25
N CYS A 879 3.42 -30.20 -4.92
CA CYS A 879 3.23 -29.12 -5.88
C CYS A 879 4.24 -27.99 -5.64
N PRO A 880 4.61 -27.22 -6.67
CA PRO A 880 5.38 -26.00 -6.52
C PRO A 880 4.60 -24.93 -5.73
N VAL A 881 5.28 -24.31 -4.77
CA VAL A 881 4.78 -23.16 -4.00
C VAL A 881 5.59 -21.94 -4.39
N ILE A 882 4.96 -20.96 -5.02
CA ILE A 882 5.54 -19.66 -5.37
C ILE A 882 5.20 -18.66 -4.28
N ALA A 883 6.21 -18.07 -3.64
CA ALA A 883 6.01 -17.00 -2.69
C ALA A 883 6.73 -15.72 -3.14
N LEU A 884 6.00 -14.61 -3.13
CA LEU A 884 6.57 -13.31 -3.43
C LEU A 884 7.30 -12.74 -2.23
N SER A 885 8.47 -12.16 -2.47
CA SER A 885 9.29 -11.52 -1.44
C SER A 885 9.83 -10.19 -1.91
N GLN A 886 9.84 -9.21 -1.02
CA GLN A 886 10.49 -7.92 -1.29
C GLN A 886 12.02 -7.99 -1.05
N LEU A 887 12.77 -7.12 -1.72
CA LEU A 887 14.22 -6.95 -1.58
C LEU A 887 14.59 -5.79 -0.65
N ASN A 888 15.72 -5.92 0.05
CA ASN A 888 16.38 -4.89 0.84
C ASN A 888 16.78 -3.69 -0.02
N ARG A 889 16.77 -2.50 0.60
CA ARG A 889 17.12 -1.23 -0.06
C ARG A 889 18.62 -1.07 -0.35
N SER A 890 19.50 -1.83 0.33
CA SER A 890 20.96 -1.79 0.14
C SER A 890 21.42 -2.10 -1.28
N LEU A 891 20.58 -2.78 -2.06
CA LEU A 891 20.83 -3.10 -3.46
C LEU A 891 21.06 -1.86 -4.34
N GLU A 892 20.35 -0.76 -4.08
CA GLU A 892 20.37 0.44 -4.91
C GLU A 892 21.67 1.24 -4.79
N GLN A 893 22.43 1.01 -3.70
CA GLN A 893 23.73 1.63 -3.47
C GLN A 893 24.87 0.89 -4.19
N ARG A 894 24.59 -0.27 -4.79
CA ARG A 894 25.59 -1.05 -5.55
C ARG A 894 25.73 -0.50 -6.97
N ALA A 895 26.95 -0.54 -7.50
CA ALA A 895 27.22 -0.17 -8.89
C ALA A 895 26.48 -1.08 -9.88
N ASP A 896 26.37 -2.38 -9.58
CA ASP A 896 25.48 -3.31 -10.27
C ASP A 896 24.21 -3.50 -9.44
N LYS A 897 23.08 -3.01 -9.96
CA LYS A 897 21.76 -3.05 -9.31
C LYS A 897 21.02 -4.37 -9.58
N ARG A 898 21.64 -5.35 -10.23
CA ARG A 898 21.08 -6.69 -10.36
C ARG A 898 20.98 -7.35 -8.98
N PRO A 899 19.78 -7.81 -8.55
CA PRO A 899 19.62 -8.42 -7.24
C PRO A 899 20.39 -9.73 -7.08
N VAL A 900 20.88 -9.96 -5.87
CA VAL A 900 21.53 -11.21 -5.44
C VAL A 900 20.87 -11.73 -4.16
N ASN A 901 21.15 -12.97 -3.77
CA ASN A 901 20.49 -13.62 -2.63
C ASN A 901 20.59 -12.83 -1.30
N SER A 902 21.71 -12.15 -1.05
CA SER A 902 21.89 -11.31 0.14
C SER A 902 20.92 -10.13 0.22
N ASP A 903 20.31 -9.74 -0.91
CA ASP A 903 19.34 -8.64 -0.96
C ASP A 903 17.93 -9.07 -0.57
N LEU A 904 17.64 -10.36 -0.36
CA LEU A 904 16.34 -10.76 0.19
C LEU A 904 16.14 -10.12 1.58
N ARG A 905 14.94 -9.63 1.86
CA ARG A 905 14.65 -9.03 3.17
C ARG A 905 14.56 -10.11 4.24
N GLU A 906 15.24 -9.89 5.37
CA GLU A 906 15.21 -10.81 6.52
C GLU A 906 15.66 -12.25 6.11
N SER A 907 16.69 -12.34 5.26
CA SER A 907 16.93 -13.40 4.25
C SER A 907 17.54 -14.74 4.67
N GLY A 908 18.16 -14.85 5.84
CA GLY A 908 19.04 -16.00 6.11
C GLY A 908 18.35 -17.37 5.96
N SER A 909 17.10 -17.48 6.40
CA SER A 909 16.29 -18.69 6.34
C SER A 909 15.58 -18.89 4.99
N ILE A 910 15.04 -17.82 4.39
CA ILE A 910 14.39 -17.89 3.07
C ILE A 910 15.36 -18.42 2.02
N GLU A 911 16.60 -17.89 2.01
CA GLU A 911 17.61 -18.34 1.06
C GLU A 911 17.90 -19.83 1.23
N GLN A 912 17.97 -20.34 2.46
CA GLN A 912 18.29 -21.76 2.71
C GLN A 912 17.15 -22.69 2.29
N ASP A 913 15.92 -22.33 2.65
CA ASP A 913 14.72 -23.15 2.47
C ASP A 913 14.24 -23.22 1.02
N ALA A 914 14.39 -22.13 0.26
CA ALA A 914 13.99 -22.06 -1.14
C ALA A 914 14.82 -23.00 -2.03
N ASP A 915 14.19 -23.61 -3.02
CA ASP A 915 14.87 -24.47 -4.01
C ASP A 915 15.23 -23.69 -5.28
N LEU A 916 14.39 -22.72 -5.65
CA LEU A 916 14.58 -21.79 -6.76
C LEU A 916 14.33 -20.35 -6.27
N ILE A 917 15.25 -19.44 -6.56
CA ILE A 917 15.12 -18.00 -6.29
C ILE A 917 15.28 -17.25 -7.60
N MET A 918 14.24 -16.51 -7.97
CA MET A 918 14.21 -15.68 -9.17
C MET A 918 14.13 -14.21 -8.77
N PHE A 919 14.99 -13.39 -9.36
CA PHE A 919 14.96 -11.95 -9.23
C PHE A 919 14.50 -11.30 -10.52
N ILE A 920 13.65 -10.29 -10.42
CA ILE A 920 13.26 -9.49 -11.57
C ILE A 920 14.12 -8.24 -11.61
N TYR A 921 14.78 -8.03 -12.73
CA TYR A 921 15.56 -6.84 -13.02
C TYR A 921 15.13 -6.27 -14.36
N ARG A 922 14.85 -4.96 -14.40
CA ARG A 922 14.58 -4.27 -15.66
C ARG A 922 15.64 -3.19 -15.81
N ASP A 923 16.51 -3.36 -16.80
CA ASP A 923 17.64 -2.46 -17.01
C ASP A 923 17.16 -1.03 -17.30
N GLU A 924 16.10 -0.90 -18.10
CA GLU A 924 15.40 0.36 -18.38
C GLU A 924 14.82 1.07 -17.14
N VAL A 925 14.71 0.38 -16.00
CA VAL A 925 14.30 1.00 -14.74
C VAL A 925 15.50 1.71 -14.08
N TYR A 926 16.73 1.28 -14.35
CA TYR A 926 17.92 1.79 -13.68
C TYR A 926 18.89 2.54 -14.60
N ASN A 927 18.80 2.34 -15.92
CA ASN A 927 19.70 2.85 -16.95
C ASN A 927 18.88 3.42 -18.14
N ASP A 928 18.92 4.73 -18.34
CA ASP A 928 18.01 5.46 -19.24
C ASP A 928 18.33 5.28 -20.75
N ASP A 929 19.61 5.09 -21.06
CA ASP A 929 20.15 4.78 -22.39
C ASP A 929 20.18 3.27 -22.69
N SER A 930 19.52 2.45 -21.86
CA SER A 930 19.51 1.01 -22.03
C SER A 930 19.04 0.64 -23.43
N SER A 931 19.84 -0.18 -24.12
CA SER A 931 19.47 -0.78 -25.39
C SER A 931 18.35 -1.83 -25.24
N ASP A 932 18.02 -2.21 -24.01
CA ASP A 932 17.14 -3.33 -23.66
C ASP A 932 15.75 -2.86 -23.19
N LYS A 933 15.22 -1.74 -23.72
CA LYS A 933 13.87 -1.25 -23.38
C LYS A 933 12.78 -2.26 -23.74
N GLY A 934 11.74 -2.34 -22.90
CA GLY A 934 10.68 -3.34 -22.97
C GLY A 934 11.14 -4.75 -22.63
N THR A 935 12.34 -4.92 -22.07
CA THR A 935 12.89 -6.22 -21.67
C THR A 935 13.03 -6.31 -20.15
N ALA A 936 12.65 -7.45 -19.60
CA ALA A 936 12.89 -7.81 -18.21
C ALA A 936 13.85 -9.00 -18.13
N GLU A 937 14.93 -8.82 -17.38
CA GLU A 937 15.82 -9.91 -17.00
C GLU A 937 15.24 -10.63 -15.78
N ILE A 938 14.99 -11.94 -15.91
CA ILE A 938 14.73 -12.82 -14.77
C ILE A 938 16.04 -13.51 -14.43
N ILE A 939 16.59 -13.16 -13.28
CA ILE A 939 17.87 -13.66 -12.78
C ILE A 939 17.60 -14.83 -11.87
N ILE A 940 18.09 -16.01 -12.21
CA ILE A 940 18.02 -17.19 -11.37
C ILE A 940 19.18 -17.12 -10.38
N GLY A 941 18.94 -16.51 -9.21
CA GLY A 941 19.95 -16.31 -8.16
C GLY A 941 20.29 -17.59 -7.38
N LYS A 942 19.36 -18.54 -7.35
CA LYS A 942 19.56 -19.88 -6.78
C LYS A 942 18.71 -20.88 -7.54
N GLN A 943 19.28 -22.03 -7.87
CA GLN A 943 18.56 -23.18 -8.40
C GLN A 943 19.23 -24.45 -7.87
N ARG A 944 18.48 -25.34 -7.22
CA ARG A 944 19.04 -26.59 -6.67
C ARG A 944 19.21 -27.68 -7.72
N ASN A 945 18.33 -27.70 -8.72
CA ASN A 945 18.19 -28.84 -9.65
C ASN A 945 18.68 -28.53 -11.07
N GLY A 946 19.42 -27.43 -11.27
CA GLY A 946 19.76 -26.94 -12.60
C GLY A 946 20.71 -25.73 -12.55
N PRO A 947 21.05 -25.16 -13.72
CA PRO A 947 21.97 -24.03 -13.82
C PRO A 947 21.34 -22.73 -13.28
N ILE A 948 22.19 -21.85 -12.78
CA ILE A 948 21.87 -20.43 -12.55
C ILE A 948 22.14 -19.64 -13.83
N GLY A 949 21.56 -18.44 -13.94
CA GLY A 949 21.79 -17.58 -15.10
C GLY A 949 20.74 -16.48 -15.19
N LYS A 950 20.65 -15.83 -16.35
CA LYS A 950 19.72 -14.73 -16.59
C LYS A 950 18.94 -15.06 -17.86
N ILE A 951 17.64 -14.90 -17.81
CA ILE A 951 16.79 -15.00 -19.01
C ILE A 951 16.19 -13.63 -19.29
N ARG A 952 15.94 -13.35 -20.57
CA ARG A 952 15.25 -12.14 -21.00
C ARG A 952 13.82 -12.50 -21.40
N LEU A 953 12.87 -11.71 -20.90
CA LEU A 953 11.48 -11.72 -21.30
C LEU A 953 11.11 -10.35 -21.85
N THR A 954 10.16 -10.31 -22.77
CA THR A 954 9.56 -9.05 -23.23
C THR A 954 8.50 -8.63 -22.22
N PHE A 955 8.57 -7.42 -21.70
CA PHE A 955 7.54 -6.86 -20.83
C PHE A 955 6.59 -5.94 -21.62
N ASN A 956 5.35 -6.40 -21.80
CA ASN A 956 4.27 -5.66 -22.43
C ASN A 956 3.36 -5.04 -21.36
N GLY A 957 3.73 -3.84 -20.92
CA GLY A 957 3.03 -3.13 -19.84
C GLY A 957 1.55 -2.85 -20.10
N GLU A 958 1.14 -2.70 -21.37
CA GLU A 958 -0.26 -2.44 -21.76
C GLU A 958 -1.25 -3.56 -21.36
N PHE A 959 -0.76 -4.80 -21.35
CA PHE A 959 -1.55 -5.98 -21.02
C PHE A 959 -1.22 -6.52 -19.63
N SER A 960 -0.35 -5.83 -18.87
CA SER A 960 0.29 -6.37 -17.67
C SER A 960 0.83 -7.79 -17.91
N ARG A 961 1.52 -7.97 -19.04
CA ARG A 961 1.93 -9.28 -19.56
C ARG A 961 3.42 -9.34 -19.82
N PHE A 962 4.05 -10.41 -19.38
CA PHE A 962 5.37 -10.81 -19.86
C PHE A 962 5.19 -11.83 -20.98
N ASP A 963 5.94 -11.67 -22.07
CA ASP A 963 5.97 -12.55 -23.24
C ASP A 963 7.40 -13.06 -23.47
N ASN A 964 7.54 -14.13 -24.25
CA ASN A 964 8.86 -14.64 -24.66
C ASN A 964 9.64 -13.58 -25.45
N PHE A 965 10.94 -13.46 -25.19
CA PHE A 965 11.81 -12.54 -25.92
C PHE A 965 12.05 -13.02 -27.35
N THR A 966 11.94 -12.11 -28.33
CA THR A 966 12.02 -12.42 -29.77
C THR A 966 13.23 -11.79 -30.47
N GLY A 967 14.14 -11.16 -29.72
CA GLY A 967 15.38 -10.59 -30.24
C GLY A 967 16.45 -11.65 -30.59
N PRO A 968 17.58 -11.26 -31.21
CA PRO A 968 18.67 -12.18 -31.49
C PRO A 968 19.17 -12.79 -30.18
N ALA A 969 19.33 -14.12 -30.15
CA ALA A 969 19.97 -14.80 -29.04
C ALA A 969 21.37 -14.23 -28.89
N TYR A 970 21.61 -13.49 -27.81
CA TYR A 970 22.98 -13.33 -27.33
C TYR A 970 23.42 -14.73 -26.89
N ASP A 971 24.64 -15.13 -27.25
CA ASP A 971 25.27 -16.28 -26.60
C ASP A 971 25.29 -15.95 -25.11
N ASP A 972 24.42 -16.61 -24.34
CA ASP A 972 24.52 -16.65 -22.90
C ASP A 972 25.87 -17.35 -22.63
N ASP A 973 26.93 -16.57 -22.38
CA ASP A 973 28.23 -17.08 -21.97
C ASP A 973 28.03 -17.89 -20.67
N TYR A 974 27.90 -19.21 -20.81
CA TYR A 974 27.85 -20.20 -19.73
C TYR A 974 29.21 -20.43 -19.10
#